data_AF-A0AAF0C9G2-F1
#
_entry.id   AF-A0AAF0C9G2-F1
#
_cell.length_a   1.000
_cell.length_b   1.000
_cell.length_c   1.000
_cell.angle_alpha   90.00
_cell.angle_beta   90.00
_cell.angle_gamma   90.00
#
_symmetry.space_group_name_H-M   'P 1'
#
loop_
_entity.id
_entity.type
_entity.pdbx_description
1 polymer ?
#
loop_
_entity_poly.entity_id
_entity_poly.type
_entity_poly.pdbx_seq_one_letter_code
_entity_poly.pdbx_strand_id
1 'polypeptide(L)'
;MSQIDTIQEAVKSYFSHCSGPNYVRMLDTPHIWGMPFNKEIMPQARARQAEFERAIVEIVQKARYRCDVSSLNSPDPDWTRAILGAIDTCLSMELGRKTAPQFRFLFGQTPLYPMTPPPNYSDFQGALIRLFRARAEHWEVLPEIWIGRFYRLEKGISSGILAKLQSLFVKPPEDTTKMTWNHSKIIAVDGCEALVGGHNLNMDLFRSYPPVHDASVVVHGDAAHGSQQYLNKMWQCKTDLLTKEYLDIGELVWKNGDDDHAVSRKPADPLAEEAGAAYMKDSQEKLVELHTLGLKKEVGLKGDLPVVSVKEISEELDDEDERDEAEEIRSEDLQTLADLQVEVFQKRIRYDDYDKFDEYKLATRMLSVGKYWTGPDRKTDYQQASEVMKKQLIMGAKRIIRMSQMDLVSAWKKNWSDHVVCHWLMDALLANPDLQVQVVVSPLDAGAGAEGDQYSFGSGACRTFELIKYYMTHDADTDKEVDDSDSKRANALKRLHIAPLYYTDKVPREKTTEGTNYKWPDLTEEGKTASLKQPPLSEKPPKKGVIGSAAWAVVNASGKVIPKVDSAPGNHAKIMVIDDEAYIVGSDNLYPGFLSEFNYLVEGEEAVGDLLKNYWGPLWKYSSPHCANPVCKLSEDPDH
;
A
#
# COMPACT_ATOMS: atom_id res chain seq x y z
N MET A 1 8.48 -5.06 -28.76
CA MET A 1 8.09 -3.83 -28.07
C MET A 1 8.03 -4.15 -26.60
N SER A 2 8.64 -3.35 -25.72
CA SER A 2 8.57 -3.62 -24.28
C SER A 2 7.15 -3.36 -23.76
N GLN A 3 6.84 -3.85 -22.56
CA GLN A 3 5.56 -3.55 -21.92
C GLN A 3 5.46 -2.06 -21.67
N ILE A 4 6.54 -1.41 -21.17
CA ILE A 4 6.56 0.04 -20.95
C ILE A 4 6.27 0.83 -22.24
N ASP A 5 6.88 0.47 -23.38
CA ASP A 5 6.63 1.17 -24.65
C ASP A 5 5.15 1.09 -25.04
N THR A 6 4.56 -0.09 -24.92
CA THR A 6 3.13 -0.34 -25.18
C THR A 6 2.25 0.55 -24.30
N ILE A 7 2.62 0.69 -23.02
CA ILE A 7 1.86 1.51 -22.07
C ILE A 7 2.04 3.00 -22.35
N GLN A 8 3.26 3.46 -22.64
CA GLN A 8 3.51 4.87 -22.96
C GLN A 8 2.71 5.33 -24.19
N GLU A 9 2.62 4.49 -25.23
CA GLU A 9 1.79 4.77 -26.40
C GLU A 9 0.29 4.84 -26.03
N ALA A 10 -0.17 4.02 -25.09
CA ALA A 10 -1.57 3.93 -24.69
C ALA A 10 -2.03 5.03 -23.73
N VAL A 11 -1.20 5.47 -22.78
CA VAL A 11 -1.57 6.48 -21.76
C VAL A 11 -1.67 7.89 -22.33
N LYS A 12 -1.07 8.16 -23.50
CA LYS A 12 -1.20 9.41 -24.25
C LYS A 12 -0.92 10.65 -23.39
N SER A 13 -1.96 11.46 -23.13
CA SER A 13 -1.88 12.74 -22.40
C SER A 13 -2.00 12.59 -20.89
N TYR A 14 -2.33 11.38 -20.39
CA TYR A 14 -2.34 11.15 -18.96
C TYR A 14 -0.92 11.25 -18.38
N PHE A 15 -0.82 11.56 -17.09
CA PHE A 15 0.47 11.59 -16.42
C PHE A 15 1.18 10.23 -16.53
N SER A 16 2.42 10.29 -17.02
CA SER A 16 3.38 9.20 -16.96
C SER A 16 4.80 9.76 -16.93
N HIS A 17 5.70 9.12 -16.18
CA HIS A 17 7.13 9.44 -16.18
C HIS A 17 7.92 8.16 -16.43
N CYS A 18 8.69 8.10 -17.52
CA CYS A 18 9.54 6.96 -17.83
C CYS A 18 10.97 7.30 -17.46
N SER A 19 11.56 6.53 -16.56
CA SER A 19 12.95 6.64 -16.17
C SER A 19 13.79 5.53 -16.81
N GLY A 20 15.10 5.77 -16.89
CA GLY A 20 16.10 4.81 -17.34
C GLY A 20 16.44 3.77 -16.25
N PRO A 21 17.73 3.40 -16.11
CA PRO A 21 18.18 2.50 -15.06
C PRO A 21 17.84 3.02 -13.65
N ASN A 22 17.24 2.15 -12.84
CA ASN A 22 17.01 2.34 -11.43
C ASN A 22 17.39 1.07 -10.67
N TYR A 23 17.59 1.19 -9.37
CA TYR A 23 17.86 0.06 -8.49
C TYR A 23 16.75 -0.08 -7.48
N VAL A 24 16.15 -1.26 -7.43
CA VAL A 24 14.91 -1.52 -6.68
C VAL A 24 15.16 -2.63 -5.67
N ARG A 25 14.77 -2.41 -4.41
CA ARG A 25 14.77 -3.41 -3.35
C ARG A 25 13.35 -3.67 -2.90
N MET A 26 12.96 -4.94 -2.87
CA MET A 26 11.65 -5.35 -2.37
C MET A 26 11.59 -5.29 -0.85
N LEU A 27 10.46 -4.83 -0.32
CA LEU A 27 10.14 -4.86 1.10
C LEU A 27 8.75 -5.48 1.31
N ASP A 28 8.70 -6.80 1.50
CA ASP A 28 7.49 -7.48 1.98
C ASP A 28 7.51 -7.63 3.50
N THR A 29 6.40 -7.31 4.16
CA THR A 29 6.21 -7.59 5.59
C THR A 29 5.13 -8.64 5.75
N PRO A 30 5.18 -9.52 6.76
CA PRO A 30 6.29 -9.68 7.72
C PRO A 30 7.41 -10.63 7.21
N HIS A 31 7.40 -11.06 5.95
CA HIS A 31 8.39 -12.01 5.38
C HIS A 31 8.56 -13.30 6.23
N ILE A 32 7.46 -14.02 6.44
CA ILE A 32 7.34 -15.18 7.36
C ILE A 32 7.18 -16.52 6.63
N TRP A 33 7.63 -16.61 5.38
CA TRP A 33 7.43 -17.77 4.51
C TRP A 33 7.89 -19.07 5.18
N GLY A 34 6.99 -20.05 5.32
CA GLY A 34 7.25 -21.36 5.94
C GLY A 34 7.39 -21.38 7.46
N MET A 35 7.23 -20.23 8.14
CA MET A 35 7.21 -20.17 9.60
C MET A 35 5.95 -20.83 10.19
N PRO A 36 5.92 -21.17 11.49
CA PRO A 36 4.73 -21.72 12.13
C PRO A 36 3.49 -20.82 12.01
N PHE A 37 2.31 -21.45 12.08
CA PHE A 37 1.01 -20.75 12.04
C PHE A 37 0.54 -20.35 13.45
N ASN A 38 1.27 -19.45 14.10
CA ASN A 38 1.02 -18.96 15.47
C ASN A 38 1.83 -17.68 15.77
N LYS A 39 1.86 -17.24 17.03
CA LYS A 39 2.60 -16.04 17.49
C LYS A 39 4.13 -16.12 17.36
N GLU A 40 4.73 -17.28 17.07
CA GLU A 40 6.19 -17.41 16.88
C GLU A 40 6.72 -16.61 15.67
N ILE A 41 5.82 -16.10 14.81
CA ILE A 41 6.16 -15.22 13.69
C ILE A 41 6.53 -13.79 14.12
N MET A 42 6.17 -13.37 15.34
CA MET A 42 6.25 -11.97 15.76
C MET A 42 7.68 -11.39 15.85
N PRO A 43 8.72 -12.14 16.28
CA PRO A 43 10.09 -11.65 16.21
C PRO A 43 10.52 -11.27 14.79
N GLN A 44 10.14 -12.07 13.79
CA GLN A 44 10.42 -11.79 12.38
C GLN A 44 9.61 -10.59 11.87
N ALA A 45 8.34 -10.47 12.26
CA ALA A 45 7.52 -9.32 11.92
C ALA A 45 8.12 -8.00 12.45
N ARG A 46 8.60 -8.00 13.70
CA ARG A 46 9.30 -6.86 14.31
C ARG A 46 10.64 -6.56 13.65
N ALA A 47 11.40 -7.58 13.24
CA ALA A 47 12.63 -7.36 12.46
C ALA A 47 12.34 -6.65 11.12
N ARG A 48 11.29 -7.09 10.41
CA ARG A 48 10.88 -6.46 9.15
C ARG A 48 10.28 -5.07 9.33
N GLN A 49 9.60 -4.82 10.44
CA GLN A 49 9.20 -3.46 10.84
C GLN A 49 10.41 -2.54 10.97
N ALA A 50 11.45 -2.97 11.69
CA ALA A 50 12.67 -2.19 11.86
C ALA A 50 13.37 -1.91 10.52
N GLU A 51 13.39 -2.87 9.60
CA GLU A 51 13.93 -2.68 8.25
C GLU A 51 13.09 -1.68 7.42
N PHE A 52 11.78 -1.67 7.59
CA PHE A 52 10.89 -0.68 6.94
C PHE A 52 11.12 0.72 7.51
N GLU A 53 11.25 0.84 8.84
CA GLU A 53 11.61 2.09 9.51
C GLU A 53 12.98 2.61 9.07
N ARG A 54 13.97 1.71 8.99
CA ARG A 54 15.32 2.01 8.47
C ARG A 54 15.24 2.67 7.10
N ALA A 55 14.43 2.12 6.19
CA ALA A 55 14.26 2.67 4.84
C ALA A 55 13.63 4.08 4.85
N ILE A 56 12.62 4.32 5.70
CA ILE A 56 12.03 5.66 5.86
C ILE A 56 13.09 6.66 6.34
N VAL A 57 13.82 6.31 7.40
CA VAL A 57 14.82 7.19 8.00
C VAL A 57 15.96 7.49 7.02
N GLU A 58 16.43 6.47 6.27
CA GLU A 58 17.44 6.64 5.22
C GLU A 58 17.06 7.66 4.16
N ILE A 59 15.84 7.57 3.64
CA ILE A 59 15.36 8.44 2.57
C ILE A 59 15.18 9.86 3.10
N VAL A 60 14.47 10.02 4.21
CA VAL A 60 14.07 11.35 4.72
C VAL A 60 15.30 12.15 5.18
N GLN A 61 16.29 11.50 5.81
CA GLN A 61 17.46 12.23 6.36
C GLN A 61 18.36 12.86 5.29
N LYS A 62 18.20 12.48 4.01
CA LYS A 62 19.05 12.96 2.90
C LYS A 62 18.50 14.19 2.19
N ALA A 63 17.38 14.74 2.64
CA ALA A 63 16.71 15.85 1.98
C ALA A 63 17.56 17.13 1.91
N ARG A 64 17.88 17.55 0.67
CA ARG A 64 18.55 18.81 0.36
C ARG A 64 17.58 19.87 -0.15
N TYR A 65 16.64 19.48 -1.02
CA TYR A 65 15.70 20.40 -1.68
C TYR A 65 14.24 20.06 -1.39
N ARG A 66 13.84 18.79 -1.45
CA ARG A 66 12.45 18.37 -1.29
C ARG A 66 12.34 16.97 -0.69
N CYS A 67 11.53 16.84 0.35
CA CYS A 67 11.02 15.58 0.87
C CYS A 67 9.48 15.57 0.77
N ASP A 68 8.92 14.50 0.21
CA ASP A 68 7.50 14.26 0.11
C ASP A 68 7.12 13.05 0.96
N VAL A 69 6.06 13.15 1.76
CA VAL A 69 5.40 12.03 2.43
C VAL A 69 3.93 12.05 2.06
N SER A 70 3.46 11.00 1.38
CA SER A 70 2.08 10.79 1.00
C SER A 70 1.58 9.48 1.60
N SER A 71 0.38 9.48 2.17
CA SER A 71 -0.25 8.28 2.75
C SER A 71 -1.78 8.39 2.73
N LEU A 72 -2.47 7.26 2.88
CA LEU A 72 -3.92 7.23 3.09
C LEU A 72 -4.32 8.06 4.32
N ASN A 73 -3.70 7.78 5.46
CA ASN A 73 -3.90 8.52 6.70
C ASN A 73 -2.58 9.17 7.12
N SER A 74 -2.68 10.24 7.93
CA SER A 74 -1.52 10.75 8.66
C SER A 74 -0.87 9.62 9.48
N PRO A 75 0.48 9.61 9.61
CA PRO A 75 1.18 8.60 10.38
C PRO A 75 0.66 8.55 11.81
N ASP A 76 0.62 7.36 12.40
CA ASP A 76 0.40 7.23 13.84
C ASP A 76 1.59 7.82 14.65
N PRO A 77 1.51 7.90 15.99
CA PRO A 77 2.56 8.50 16.80
C PRO A 77 3.95 7.86 16.62
N ASP A 78 4.03 6.56 16.35
CA ASP A 78 5.31 5.85 16.24
C ASP A 78 5.98 6.12 14.89
N TRP A 79 5.22 6.05 13.78
CA TRP A 79 5.72 6.48 12.49
C TRP A 79 6.01 7.98 12.44
N THR A 80 5.24 8.79 13.16
CA THR A 80 5.52 10.22 13.34
C THR A 80 6.89 10.41 13.98
N ARG A 81 7.22 9.66 15.03
CA ARG A 81 8.53 9.72 15.69
C ARG A 81 9.66 9.38 14.73
N ALA A 82 9.54 8.30 13.95
CA ALA A 82 10.56 7.92 12.96
C ALA A 82 10.77 8.99 11.88
N ILE A 83 9.67 9.51 11.30
CA ILE A 83 9.73 10.53 10.25
C ILE A 83 10.32 11.84 10.80
N LEU A 84 9.83 12.33 11.93
CA LEU A 84 10.32 13.60 12.50
C LEU A 84 11.75 13.48 13.03
N GLY A 85 12.15 12.31 13.55
CA GLY A 85 13.54 12.03 13.92
C GLY A 85 14.47 12.08 12.70
N ALA A 86 14.04 11.53 11.56
CA ALA A 86 14.79 11.62 10.31
C ALA A 86 14.89 13.07 9.79
N ILE A 87 13.83 13.87 9.93
CA ILE A 87 13.85 15.30 9.60
C ILE A 87 14.80 16.06 10.52
N ASP A 88 14.82 15.77 11.83
CA ASP A 88 15.78 16.38 12.76
C ASP A 88 17.22 16.04 12.38
N THR A 89 17.50 14.75 12.11
CA THR A 89 18.82 14.32 11.62
C THR A 89 19.18 15.08 10.34
N CYS A 90 18.26 15.16 9.37
CA CYS A 90 18.44 15.89 8.12
C CYS A 90 18.87 17.34 8.35
N LEU A 91 18.07 18.10 9.09
CA LEU A 91 18.22 19.55 9.25
C LEU A 91 19.35 19.92 10.20
N SER A 92 19.68 19.05 11.14
CA SER A 92 20.84 19.17 12.03
C SER A 92 22.17 18.86 11.35
N MET A 93 22.18 18.20 10.19
CA MET A 93 23.40 17.96 9.44
C MET A 93 23.82 19.19 8.65
N GLU A 94 25.12 19.50 8.73
CA GLU A 94 25.75 20.51 7.88
C GLU A 94 25.91 19.97 6.45
N LEU A 95 24.92 20.25 5.58
CA LEU A 95 24.94 19.88 4.16
C LEU A 95 25.34 21.06 3.26
N GLY A 96 25.65 22.22 3.85
CA GLY A 96 25.96 23.44 3.13
C GLY A 96 24.75 23.98 2.36
N ARG A 97 23.54 23.85 2.90
CA ARG A 97 22.31 24.31 2.24
C ARG A 97 22.35 25.82 2.06
N LYS A 98 21.90 26.28 0.88
CA LYS A 98 21.79 27.70 0.52
C LYS A 98 20.34 28.15 0.37
N THR A 99 19.43 27.19 0.27
CA THR A 99 18.00 27.39 0.13
C THR A 99 17.29 26.54 1.16
N ALA A 100 16.09 26.96 1.56
CA ALA A 100 15.26 26.20 2.48
C ALA A 100 14.88 24.86 1.83
N PRO A 101 15.15 23.70 2.48
CA PRO A 101 14.58 22.44 2.04
C PRO A 101 13.06 22.45 2.27
N GLN A 102 12.31 21.87 1.34
CA GLN A 102 10.86 21.77 1.40
C GLN A 102 10.42 20.40 1.89
N PHE A 103 9.54 20.35 2.88
CA PHE A 103 8.85 19.12 3.30
C PHE A 103 7.36 19.25 3.03
N ARG A 104 6.81 18.29 2.27
CA ARG A 104 5.40 18.24 1.92
C ARG A 104 4.77 16.96 2.46
N PHE A 105 3.64 17.11 3.14
CA PHE A 105 2.87 16.02 3.72
C PHE A 105 1.48 15.98 3.09
N LEU A 106 1.14 14.94 2.34
CA LEU A 106 -0.13 14.80 1.64
C LEU A 106 -0.90 13.59 2.16
N PHE A 107 -1.98 13.83 2.92
CA PHE A 107 -2.75 12.75 3.53
C PHE A 107 -4.16 12.69 2.99
N GLY A 108 -4.71 11.48 2.86
CA GLY A 108 -6.13 11.31 2.62
C GLY A 108 -6.95 11.69 3.85
N GLN A 109 -8.21 12.11 3.64
CA GLN A 109 -9.20 12.22 4.71
C GLN A 109 -10.37 11.31 4.37
N THR A 110 -10.50 10.23 5.15
CA THR A 110 -11.56 9.26 4.96
C THR A 110 -12.91 9.84 5.42
N PRO A 111 -14.03 9.24 5.01
CA PRO A 111 -15.37 9.73 5.35
C PRO A 111 -15.72 9.66 6.85
N LEU A 112 -14.88 9.02 7.66
CA LEU A 112 -15.05 8.92 9.12
C LEU A 112 -14.89 10.28 9.81
N TYR A 113 -14.13 11.19 9.23
CA TYR A 113 -13.90 12.55 9.74
C TYR A 113 -14.35 13.58 8.71
N PRO A 114 -15.65 13.75 8.44
CA PRO A 114 -16.12 14.58 7.32
C PRO A 114 -16.02 16.09 7.59
N MET A 115 -15.97 16.50 8.86
CA MET A 115 -16.08 17.90 9.29
C MET A 115 -14.87 18.43 10.06
N THR A 116 -13.98 17.55 10.51
CA THR A 116 -12.81 17.91 11.33
C THR A 116 -11.58 17.17 10.81
N PRO A 117 -10.37 17.73 10.96
CA PRO A 117 -9.15 16.97 10.74
C PRO A 117 -9.13 15.70 11.61
N PRO A 118 -8.57 14.57 11.11
CA PRO A 118 -8.35 13.39 11.94
C PRO A 118 -7.43 13.70 13.15
N PRO A 119 -7.55 13.00 14.29
CA PRO A 119 -6.68 13.21 15.45
C PRO A 119 -5.19 13.11 15.12
N ASN A 120 -4.76 12.03 14.46
CA ASN A 120 -3.37 11.84 14.04
C ASN A 120 -2.83 12.98 13.16
N TYR A 121 -3.69 13.64 12.37
CA TYR A 121 -3.29 14.81 11.59
C TYR A 121 -2.93 16.00 12.50
N SER A 122 -3.77 16.26 13.50
CA SER A 122 -3.56 17.34 14.47
C SER A 122 -2.35 17.06 15.36
N ASP A 123 -2.15 15.80 15.75
CA ASP A 123 -1.00 15.37 16.54
C ASP A 123 0.31 15.49 15.75
N PHE A 124 0.30 15.14 14.47
CA PHE A 124 1.43 15.34 13.55
C PHE A 124 1.79 16.81 13.39
N GLN A 125 0.79 17.68 13.20
CA GLN A 125 0.96 19.13 13.17
C GLN A 125 1.58 19.68 14.48
N GLY A 126 1.12 19.19 15.63
CA GLY A 126 1.67 19.56 16.93
C GLY A 126 3.10 19.05 17.15
N ALA A 127 3.41 17.84 16.67
CA ALA A 127 4.74 17.25 16.78
C ALA A 127 5.79 18.02 15.96
N LEU A 128 5.43 18.50 14.75
CA LEU A 128 6.28 19.41 13.96
C LEU A 128 6.58 20.71 14.71
N ILE A 129 5.57 21.35 15.33
CA ILE A 129 5.80 22.57 16.12
C ILE A 129 6.77 22.30 17.28
N ARG A 130 6.62 21.16 17.97
CA ARG A 130 7.54 20.76 19.05
C ARG A 130 8.96 20.57 18.53
N LEU A 131 9.13 19.99 17.35
CA LEU A 131 10.44 19.81 16.72
C LEU A 131 11.12 21.15 16.46
N PHE A 132 10.41 22.11 15.86
CA PHE A 132 10.93 23.46 15.64
C PHE A 132 11.37 24.13 16.94
N ARG A 133 10.53 24.11 17.98
CA ARG A 133 10.86 24.70 19.28
C ARG A 133 12.13 24.10 19.90
N ALA A 134 12.35 22.81 19.70
CA ALA A 134 13.45 22.08 20.31
C ALA A 134 14.76 22.15 19.52
N ARG A 135 14.71 22.32 18.19
CA ARG A 135 15.87 22.06 17.31
C ARG A 135 16.19 23.16 16.32
N ALA A 136 15.26 24.08 16.02
CA ALA A 136 15.40 25.03 14.92
C ALA A 136 16.63 25.96 15.03
N GLU A 137 17.07 26.28 16.25
CA GLU A 137 18.27 27.11 16.47
C GLU A 137 19.58 26.45 16.01
N HIS A 138 19.56 25.13 15.78
CA HIS A 138 20.73 24.35 15.36
C HIS A 138 20.76 24.04 13.86
N TRP A 139 19.76 24.48 13.09
CA TRP A 139 19.65 24.15 11.67
C TRP A 139 20.32 25.20 10.78
N GLU A 140 21.04 24.76 9.74
CA GLU A 140 21.72 25.66 8.79
C GLU A 140 20.75 26.66 8.14
N VAL A 141 19.56 26.15 7.78
CA VAL A 141 18.49 26.90 7.12
C VAL A 141 17.16 26.32 7.63
N LEU A 142 16.22 27.20 7.98
CA LEU A 142 14.87 26.79 8.37
C LEU A 142 14.11 26.25 7.14
N PRO A 143 13.42 25.10 7.26
CA PRO A 143 12.73 24.48 6.12
C PRO A 143 11.40 25.17 5.81
N GLU A 144 10.90 24.94 4.60
CA GLU A 144 9.52 25.21 4.20
C GLU A 144 8.66 23.97 4.48
N ILE A 145 7.58 24.08 5.25
CA ILE A 145 6.72 22.96 5.64
C ILE A 145 5.30 23.15 5.11
N TRP A 146 4.80 22.18 4.34
CA TRP A 146 3.43 22.13 3.84
C TRP A 146 2.74 20.84 4.24
N ILE A 147 1.47 20.95 4.61
CA ILE A 147 0.60 19.80 4.89
C ILE A 147 -0.73 19.96 4.16
N GLY A 148 -1.22 18.86 3.59
CA GLY A 148 -2.39 18.84 2.75
C GLY A 148 -3.32 17.67 3.08
N ARG A 149 -4.63 17.94 3.07
CA ARG A 149 -5.68 16.93 3.20
C ARG A 149 -6.39 16.78 1.86
N PHE A 150 -6.26 15.60 1.26
CA PHE A 150 -6.82 15.30 -0.05
C PHE A 150 -8.09 14.45 0.10
N TYR A 151 -9.24 15.04 -0.16
CA TYR A 151 -10.53 14.38 -0.13
C TYR A 151 -11.61 15.19 -0.85
N ARG A 152 -12.67 14.51 -1.26
CA ARG A 152 -13.91 15.16 -1.72
C ARG A 152 -15.13 14.45 -1.15
N LEU A 153 -16.05 15.28 -0.64
CA LEU A 153 -17.41 14.89 -0.26
C LEU A 153 -18.38 15.84 -1.00
N GLU A 154 -19.16 15.32 -1.94
CA GLU A 154 -20.13 16.15 -2.69
C GLU A 154 -21.16 16.80 -1.74
N LYS A 155 -21.60 18.04 -1.99
CA LYS A 155 -22.47 18.85 -1.08
C LYS A 155 -23.80 18.19 -0.68
N GLY A 156 -24.32 17.22 -1.44
CA GLY A 156 -25.51 16.43 -1.09
C GLY A 156 -25.23 15.18 -0.22
N ILE A 157 -23.96 14.81 -0.09
CA ILE A 157 -23.49 13.67 0.69
C ILE A 157 -23.16 14.07 2.12
N SER A 158 -22.70 15.30 2.40
CA SER A 158 -22.40 15.75 3.76
C SER A 158 -23.65 15.76 4.66
N SER A 159 -24.77 16.30 4.16
CA SER A 159 -26.07 16.29 4.86
C SER A 159 -26.67 14.89 4.96
N GLY A 160 -26.48 14.05 3.93
CA GLY A 160 -26.91 12.65 3.93
C GLY A 160 -26.08 11.75 4.86
N ILE A 161 -24.76 11.92 4.92
CA ILE A 161 -23.85 11.16 5.79
C ILE A 161 -24.01 11.59 7.24
N LEU A 162 -24.17 12.88 7.55
CA LEU A 162 -24.39 13.33 8.93
C LEU A 162 -25.73 12.78 9.48
N ALA A 163 -26.78 12.78 8.65
CA ALA A 163 -28.06 12.17 8.99
C ALA A 163 -27.99 10.62 9.06
N LYS A 164 -27.15 9.97 8.23
CA LYS A 164 -27.02 8.50 8.16
C LYS A 164 -25.99 7.88 9.11
N LEU A 165 -24.98 8.61 9.54
CA LEU A 165 -24.11 8.21 10.65
C LEU A 165 -24.91 8.23 11.97
N GLN A 166 -25.92 9.11 12.06
CA GLN A 166 -26.94 9.10 13.11
C GLN A 166 -28.04 8.03 12.87
N SER A 167 -28.31 7.62 11.63
CA SER A 167 -29.28 6.56 11.29
C SER A 167 -28.68 5.51 10.35
N LEU A 168 -28.19 4.40 10.91
CA LEU A 168 -27.47 3.25 10.32
C LEU A 168 -28.05 2.55 9.05
N PHE A 169 -29.03 3.10 8.33
CA PHE A 169 -29.89 2.32 7.41
C PHE A 169 -30.20 2.90 6.02
N VAL A 170 -29.43 3.85 5.47
CA VAL A 170 -29.77 4.36 4.12
C VAL A 170 -28.74 4.00 3.07
N LYS A 171 -29.21 3.28 2.04
CA LYS A 171 -28.55 2.90 0.79
C LYS A 171 -27.44 3.89 0.36
N PRO A 172 -26.21 3.41 0.07
CA PRO A 172 -25.25 4.20 -0.67
C PRO A 172 -25.79 4.45 -2.09
N PRO A 173 -25.58 5.64 -2.67
CA PRO A 173 -26.00 5.91 -4.05
C PRO A 173 -25.29 4.96 -5.03
N GLU A 174 -25.94 4.66 -6.15
CA GLU A 174 -25.47 3.74 -7.19
C GLU A 174 -24.19 4.20 -7.92
N ASP A 175 -23.72 5.42 -7.66
CA ASP A 175 -22.54 6.00 -8.29
C ASP A 175 -21.49 6.38 -7.23
N THR A 176 -20.58 5.44 -6.98
CA THR A 176 -19.48 5.55 -6.01
C THR A 176 -18.35 6.50 -6.46
N THR A 177 -18.56 7.29 -7.51
CA THR A 177 -17.65 8.35 -7.98
C THR A 177 -17.67 9.62 -7.11
N LYS A 178 -18.62 9.70 -6.17
CA LYS A 178 -18.90 10.91 -5.38
C LYS A 178 -18.02 11.10 -4.14
N MET A 179 -17.13 10.16 -3.85
CA MET A 179 -16.20 10.20 -2.74
C MET A 179 -14.82 9.72 -3.21
N THR A 180 -13.81 10.53 -2.97
CA THR A 180 -12.42 10.19 -3.28
C THR A 180 -11.51 10.80 -2.22
N TRP A 181 -10.34 10.19 -2.03
CA TRP A 181 -9.28 10.66 -1.15
C TRP A 181 -7.93 10.15 -1.68
N ASN A 182 -6.84 10.69 -1.14
CA ASN A 182 -5.51 10.14 -1.42
C ASN A 182 -5.38 8.75 -0.82
N HIS A 183 -4.92 7.79 -1.63
CA HIS A 183 -4.61 6.43 -1.21
C HIS A 183 -3.17 6.03 -1.58
N SER A 184 -2.41 6.94 -2.20
CA SER A 184 -0.98 6.76 -2.47
C SER A 184 -0.16 6.70 -1.19
N LYS A 185 0.92 5.92 -1.24
CA LYS A 185 1.88 5.71 -0.15
C LYS A 185 3.27 5.88 -0.73
N ILE A 186 3.80 7.10 -0.57
CA ILE A 186 5.04 7.54 -1.21
C ILE A 186 5.83 8.29 -0.16
N ILE A 187 7.08 7.90 0.04
CA ILE A 187 8.08 8.73 0.72
C ILE A 187 9.20 8.92 -0.28
N ALA A 188 9.48 10.15 -0.68
CA ALA A 188 10.45 10.42 -1.75
C ALA A 188 11.26 11.69 -1.49
N VAL A 189 12.54 11.64 -1.81
CA VAL A 189 13.49 12.73 -1.56
C VAL A 189 14.24 13.12 -2.82
N ASP A 190 14.32 14.43 -3.08
CA ASP A 190 15.13 15.09 -4.12
C ASP A 190 15.07 14.46 -5.52
N GLY A 191 14.01 13.72 -5.84
CA GLY A 191 13.87 12.97 -7.09
C GLY A 191 14.84 11.80 -7.24
N CYS A 192 15.51 11.37 -6.16
CA CYS A 192 16.62 10.43 -6.18
C CYS A 192 16.32 9.10 -5.48
N GLU A 193 15.57 9.13 -4.38
CA GLU A 193 15.21 7.92 -3.62
C GLU A 193 13.73 7.95 -3.26
N ALA A 194 13.07 6.79 -3.31
CA ALA A 194 11.66 6.67 -2.95
C ALA A 194 11.31 5.32 -2.32
N LEU A 195 10.40 5.32 -1.34
CA LEU A 195 9.68 4.16 -0.82
C LEU A 195 8.23 4.25 -1.30
N VAL A 196 7.77 3.23 -2.03
CA VAL A 196 6.43 3.20 -2.66
C VAL A 196 5.80 1.83 -2.53
N GLY A 197 4.51 1.74 -2.16
CA GLY A 197 3.80 0.47 -2.18
C GLY A 197 2.46 0.44 -1.45
N GLY A 198 2.12 -0.71 -0.88
CA GLY A 198 0.83 -0.99 -0.26
C GLY A 198 0.72 -0.60 1.22
N HIS A 199 1.85 -0.43 1.92
CA HIS A 199 1.89 -0.23 3.37
C HIS A 199 1.29 1.11 3.83
N ASN A 200 0.28 1.05 4.70
CA ASN A 200 -0.18 2.22 5.45
C ASN A 200 0.83 2.57 6.55
N LEU A 201 0.95 3.86 6.91
CA LEU A 201 1.74 4.31 8.06
C LEU A 201 0.97 4.12 9.38
N ASN A 202 0.59 2.87 9.65
CA ASN A 202 0.00 2.40 10.92
C ASN A 202 0.89 1.27 11.46
N MET A 203 1.63 1.55 12.52
CA MET A 203 2.66 0.70 13.15
C MET A 203 2.07 -0.56 13.76
N ASP A 204 0.83 -0.48 14.24
CA ASP A 204 0.09 -1.61 14.81
C ASP A 204 0.05 -2.81 13.84
N LEU A 205 -0.09 -2.53 12.54
CA LEU A 205 -0.15 -3.54 11.48
C LEU A 205 1.16 -4.32 11.29
N PHE A 206 2.27 -3.80 11.81
CA PHE A 206 3.59 -4.39 11.71
C PHE A 206 4.00 -5.12 13.01
N ARG A 207 3.68 -4.54 14.16
CA ARG A 207 4.21 -4.99 15.46
C ARG A 207 3.25 -5.85 16.26
N SER A 208 1.95 -5.81 15.96
CA SER A 208 0.92 -6.51 16.73
C SER A 208 0.51 -7.79 16.04
N TYR A 209 0.13 -8.79 16.83
CA TYR A 209 -0.37 -10.05 16.32
C TYR A 209 -1.88 -9.96 16.03
N PRO A 210 -2.34 -10.35 14.84
CA PRO A 210 -1.55 -10.83 13.71
C PRO A 210 -1.05 -9.69 12.81
N PRO A 211 0.17 -9.77 12.26
CA PRO A 211 0.69 -8.77 11.33
C PRO A 211 0.01 -8.88 9.96
N VAL A 212 -0.03 -7.77 9.21
CA VAL A 212 -0.52 -7.77 7.82
C VAL A 212 0.59 -8.22 6.86
N HIS A 213 0.24 -9.05 5.89
CA HIS A 213 1.11 -9.29 4.73
C HIS A 213 0.95 -8.17 3.70
N ASP A 214 2.02 -7.43 3.39
CA ASP A 214 1.99 -6.34 2.42
C ASP A 214 3.36 -6.18 1.74
N ALA A 215 3.45 -5.35 0.70
CA ALA A 215 4.65 -5.14 -0.09
C ALA A 215 4.83 -3.69 -0.54
N SER A 216 6.08 -3.22 -0.43
CA SER A 216 6.57 -1.96 -0.98
C SER A 216 7.93 -2.17 -1.64
N VAL A 217 8.42 -1.16 -2.35
CA VAL A 217 9.78 -1.12 -2.89
C VAL A 217 10.51 0.14 -2.45
N VAL A 218 11.81 0.00 -2.19
CA VAL A 218 12.75 1.13 -2.15
C VAL A 218 13.39 1.27 -3.52
N VAL A 219 13.47 2.48 -4.04
CA VAL A 219 13.97 2.78 -5.37
C VAL A 219 15.05 3.84 -5.29
N HIS A 220 16.20 3.59 -5.90
CA HIS A 220 17.25 4.59 -6.17
C HIS A 220 17.28 4.89 -7.67
N GLY A 221 17.17 6.17 -8.02
CA GLY A 221 17.20 6.66 -9.39
C GLY A 221 15.99 7.53 -9.75
N ASP A 222 15.91 7.88 -11.04
CA ASP A 222 14.94 8.85 -11.58
C ASP A 222 13.47 8.44 -11.46
N ALA A 223 13.15 7.17 -11.19
CA ALA A 223 11.78 6.78 -10.86
C ALA A 223 11.24 7.54 -9.62
N ALA A 224 12.11 7.87 -8.65
CA ALA A 224 11.75 8.66 -7.48
C ALA A 224 11.24 10.07 -7.86
N HIS A 225 11.82 10.68 -8.90
CA HIS A 225 11.31 11.93 -9.45
C HIS A 225 9.92 11.77 -10.04
N GLY A 226 9.64 10.67 -10.74
CA GLY A 226 8.29 10.32 -11.22
C GLY A 226 7.24 10.28 -10.11
N SER A 227 7.59 9.74 -8.94
CA SER A 227 6.72 9.79 -7.75
C SER A 227 6.41 11.21 -7.30
N GLN A 228 7.42 12.09 -7.23
CA GLN A 228 7.21 13.46 -6.80
C GLN A 228 6.52 14.32 -7.88
N GLN A 229 6.68 14.01 -9.17
CA GLN A 229 5.92 14.64 -10.25
C GLN A 229 4.44 14.26 -10.20
N TYR A 230 4.11 13.02 -9.83
CA TYR A 230 2.73 12.62 -9.55
C TYR A 230 2.16 13.47 -8.40
N LEU A 231 2.89 13.61 -7.30
CA LEU A 231 2.47 14.44 -6.16
C LEU A 231 2.34 15.91 -6.54
N ASN A 232 3.18 16.45 -7.42
CA ASN A 232 3.01 17.80 -7.96
C ASN A 232 1.64 17.98 -8.62
N LYS A 233 1.14 16.98 -9.36
CA LYS A 233 -0.21 17.05 -9.95
C LYS A 233 -1.29 17.14 -8.88
N MET A 234 -1.13 16.42 -7.77
CA MET A 234 -2.07 16.48 -6.66
C MET A 234 -2.01 17.81 -5.91
N TRP A 235 -0.82 18.37 -5.68
CA TRP A 235 -0.63 19.68 -5.01
C TRP A 235 -1.19 20.87 -5.81
N GLN A 236 -1.46 20.69 -7.11
CA GLN A 236 -2.08 21.70 -7.98
C GLN A 236 -3.63 21.67 -7.94
N CYS A 237 -4.23 20.68 -7.26
CA CYS A 237 -5.68 20.61 -7.09
C CYS A 237 -6.23 21.81 -6.32
N LYS A 238 -7.51 22.09 -6.57
CA LYS A 238 -8.29 23.12 -5.88
C LYS A 238 -8.84 22.60 -4.55
N THR A 239 -9.42 23.51 -3.77
CA THR A 239 -10.00 23.23 -2.44
C THR A 239 -11.16 22.23 -2.46
N ASP A 240 -11.73 21.89 -3.62
CA ASP A 240 -12.72 20.81 -3.76
C ASP A 240 -12.12 19.40 -3.59
N LEU A 241 -10.79 19.29 -3.70
CA LEU A 241 -10.03 18.04 -3.57
C LEU A 241 -8.89 18.13 -2.56
N LEU A 242 -8.28 19.30 -2.36
CA LEU A 242 -7.10 19.47 -1.52
C LEU A 242 -7.20 20.76 -0.70
N THR A 243 -7.21 20.65 0.63
CA THR A 243 -6.94 21.79 1.52
C THR A 243 -5.48 21.80 1.93
N LYS A 244 -4.86 22.97 1.99
CA LYS A 244 -3.42 23.17 2.24
C LYS A 244 -3.20 24.10 3.42
N GLU A 245 -2.21 23.75 4.23
CA GLU A 245 -1.71 24.56 5.31
C GLU A 245 -0.17 24.60 5.22
N TYR A 246 0.42 25.71 5.65
CA TYR A 246 1.87 25.84 5.82
C TYR A 246 2.18 26.27 7.25
N LEU A 247 3.34 25.85 7.76
CA LEU A 247 3.81 26.29 9.07
C LEU A 247 4.48 27.67 8.92
N ASP A 248 3.92 28.69 9.56
CA ASP A 248 4.60 29.97 9.73
C ASP A 248 5.72 29.78 10.75
N ILE A 249 6.97 29.77 10.27
CA ILE A 249 8.14 29.50 11.10
C ILE A 249 8.48 30.65 12.07
N GLY A 250 7.98 31.86 11.84
CA GLY A 250 8.21 33.01 12.73
C GLY A 250 7.27 32.99 13.94
N GLU A 251 6.00 32.65 13.70
CA GLU A 251 4.98 32.56 14.75
C GLU A 251 4.82 31.14 15.33
N LEU A 252 5.33 30.12 14.64
CA LEU A 252 5.11 28.69 14.90
C LEU A 252 3.63 28.31 14.96
N VAL A 253 2.86 28.81 13.99
CA VAL A 253 1.44 28.52 13.82
C VAL A 253 1.13 28.06 12.40
N TRP A 254 0.18 27.14 12.26
CA TRP A 254 -0.31 26.72 10.95
C TRP A 254 -1.18 27.83 10.34
N LYS A 255 -0.91 28.16 9.07
CA LYS A 255 -1.66 29.15 8.29
C LYS A 255 -2.32 28.46 7.10
N ASN A 256 -3.49 28.94 6.72
CA ASN A 256 -4.15 28.50 5.50
C ASN A 256 -3.30 28.87 4.28
N GLY A 257 -3.05 27.91 3.39
CA GLY A 257 -2.32 28.07 2.15
C GLY A 257 -3.18 27.83 0.90
N ASP A 258 -4.50 27.85 1.05
CA ASP A 258 -5.44 27.64 -0.05
C ASP A 258 -5.52 28.89 -0.93
N ASP A 259 -5.44 28.68 -2.24
CA ASP A 259 -5.67 29.73 -3.22
C ASP A 259 -6.15 29.12 -4.54
N ASP A 260 -7.47 29.08 -4.71
CA ASP A 260 -8.09 28.58 -5.93
C ASP A 260 -7.95 29.53 -7.12
N HIS A 261 -7.60 30.79 -6.87
CA HIS A 261 -7.47 31.85 -7.87
C HIS A 261 -6.03 32.08 -8.33
N ALA A 262 -5.04 31.51 -7.62
CA ALA A 262 -3.64 31.58 -8.01
C ALA A 262 -3.40 31.04 -9.42
N VAL A 263 -2.62 31.80 -10.21
CA VAL A 263 -2.12 31.38 -11.52
C VAL A 263 -1.15 30.20 -11.39
N SER A 264 -0.32 30.21 -10.34
CA SER A 264 0.56 29.12 -9.95
C SER A 264 0.33 28.81 -8.47
N ARG A 265 -0.17 27.61 -8.15
CA ARG A 265 -0.46 27.24 -6.76
C ARG A 265 0.80 26.80 -6.04
N LYS A 266 0.93 27.25 -4.80
CA LYS A 266 1.96 26.80 -3.85
C LYS A 266 1.64 25.40 -3.30
N PRO A 267 2.65 24.65 -2.82
CA PRO A 267 4.09 24.96 -2.87
C PRO A 267 4.68 24.92 -4.29
N ALA A 268 5.67 25.78 -4.56
CA ALA A 268 6.46 25.71 -5.79
C ALA A 268 7.42 24.51 -5.74
N ASP A 269 7.80 23.97 -6.90
CA ASP A 269 8.70 22.82 -6.97
C ASP A 269 10.18 23.26 -7.01
N PRO A 270 10.97 23.06 -5.93
CA PRO A 270 12.38 23.45 -5.93
C PRO A 270 13.24 22.57 -6.87
N LEU A 271 12.76 21.40 -7.29
CA LEU A 271 13.48 20.56 -8.27
C LEU A 271 13.23 21.00 -9.71
N ALA A 272 12.25 21.88 -9.96
CA ALA A 272 12.07 22.50 -11.26
C ALA A 272 13.02 23.70 -11.48
N GLU A 273 13.60 24.24 -10.41
CA GLU A 273 14.58 25.31 -10.45
C GLU A 273 15.97 24.78 -10.85
N GLU A 274 16.78 25.61 -11.52
CA GLU A 274 18.06 25.21 -12.12
C GLU A 274 18.99 24.47 -11.14
N ALA A 275 19.16 24.99 -9.93
CA ALA A 275 20.03 24.39 -8.92
C ALA A 275 19.50 23.04 -8.40
N GLY A 276 18.18 22.93 -8.17
CA GLY A 276 17.55 21.69 -7.73
C GLY A 276 17.57 20.62 -8.82
N ALA A 277 17.29 21.00 -10.06
CA ALA A 277 17.34 20.12 -11.22
C ALA A 277 18.76 19.58 -11.47
N ALA A 278 19.78 20.46 -11.38
CA ALA A 278 21.17 20.07 -11.54
C ALA A 278 21.62 19.10 -10.43
N TYR A 279 21.27 19.38 -9.17
CA TYR A 279 21.57 18.49 -8.05
C TYR A 279 20.88 17.13 -8.20
N MET A 280 19.59 17.11 -8.51
CA MET A 280 18.83 15.88 -8.71
C MET A 280 19.49 15.00 -9.79
N LYS A 281 19.82 15.58 -10.94
CA LYS A 281 20.45 14.83 -12.03
C LYS A 281 21.81 14.24 -11.63
N ASP A 282 22.68 15.05 -11.03
CA ASP A 282 24.00 14.63 -10.54
C ASP A 282 23.89 13.52 -9.47
N SER A 283 22.95 13.66 -8.53
CA SER A 283 22.70 12.65 -7.51
C SER A 283 22.14 11.35 -8.07
N GLN A 284 21.22 11.41 -9.04
CA GLN A 284 20.70 10.22 -9.74
C GLN A 284 21.82 9.47 -10.46
N GLU A 285 22.67 10.17 -11.22
CA GLU A 285 23.82 9.58 -11.92
C GLU A 285 24.79 8.89 -10.95
N LYS A 286 25.12 9.55 -9.84
CA LYS A 286 25.99 8.99 -8.79
C LYS A 286 25.39 7.77 -8.10
N LEU A 287 24.07 7.74 -7.86
CA LEU A 287 23.41 6.57 -7.25
C LEU A 287 23.43 5.37 -8.17
N VAL A 288 23.19 5.57 -9.47
CA VAL A 288 23.28 4.51 -10.48
C VAL A 288 24.72 4.00 -10.61
N GLU A 289 25.70 4.91 -10.62
CA GLU A 289 27.13 4.54 -10.64
C GLU A 289 27.54 3.76 -9.37
N LEU A 290 27.08 4.19 -8.19
CA LEU A 290 27.35 3.53 -6.90
C LEU A 290 26.94 2.05 -6.93
N HIS A 291 25.73 1.77 -7.41
CA HIS A 291 25.22 0.41 -7.55
C HIS A 291 25.96 -0.37 -8.65
N THR A 292 26.25 0.26 -9.78
CA THR A 292 26.97 -0.39 -10.90
C THR A 292 28.37 -0.85 -10.49
N LEU A 293 29.08 -0.06 -9.69
CA LEU A 293 30.42 -0.39 -9.23
C LEU A 293 30.43 -1.35 -8.02
N GLY A 294 29.28 -1.63 -7.41
CA GLY A 294 29.17 -2.42 -6.17
C GLY A 294 29.94 -1.78 -5.00
N LEU A 295 30.25 -0.49 -5.10
CA LEU A 295 31.04 0.22 -4.09
C LEU A 295 30.12 0.55 -2.92
N LYS A 296 30.11 -0.30 -1.90
CA LYS A 296 29.75 0.18 -0.56
C LYS A 296 30.77 1.26 -0.22
N LYS A 297 30.32 2.44 0.18
CA LYS A 297 31.22 3.46 0.70
C LYS A 297 31.90 2.84 1.92
N GLU A 298 33.14 2.39 1.79
CA GLU A 298 33.96 1.95 2.93
C GLU A 298 34.23 3.20 3.78
N VAL A 299 33.32 3.50 4.70
CA VAL A 299 33.62 4.43 5.77
C VAL A 299 34.30 3.61 6.85
N GLY A 300 35.64 3.67 6.86
CA GLY A 300 36.44 3.20 7.98
C GLY A 300 36.03 3.95 9.25
N LEU A 301 35.21 3.30 10.08
CA LEU A 301 34.90 3.76 11.43
C LEU A 301 36.14 3.53 12.31
N LYS A 302 37.00 4.55 12.41
CA LYS A 302 37.77 4.78 13.64
C LYS A 302 36.96 5.73 14.50
N GLY A 303 36.19 5.16 15.42
CA GLY A 303 35.46 5.89 16.45
C GLY A 303 34.34 5.00 16.95
N ASP A 304 34.44 4.57 18.20
CA ASP A 304 33.40 3.82 18.90
C ASP A 304 32.09 4.63 18.86
N LEU A 305 31.21 4.28 17.92
CA LEU A 305 29.82 4.70 17.94
C LEU A 305 29.05 3.65 18.77
N PRO A 306 28.29 4.06 19.79
CA PRO A 306 27.54 3.11 20.58
C PRO A 306 26.45 2.52 19.69
N VAL A 307 26.57 1.22 19.42
CA VAL A 307 25.44 0.37 19.04
C VAL A 307 24.46 0.46 20.20
N VAL A 308 23.44 1.30 20.10
CA VAL A 308 22.30 1.20 21.02
C VAL A 308 21.46 0.06 20.47
N SER A 309 21.78 -1.16 20.90
CA SER A 309 20.78 -2.21 20.95
C SER A 309 19.64 -1.69 21.82
N VAL A 310 18.39 -2.01 21.47
CA VAL A 310 17.21 -1.78 22.32
C VAL A 310 17.24 -2.76 23.50
N LYS A 311 18.39 -2.91 24.16
CA LYS A 311 18.65 -4.00 25.12
C LYS A 311 19.43 -3.53 26.35
N GLU A 312 19.13 -2.34 26.86
CA GLU A 312 19.58 -1.91 28.19
C GLU A 312 18.47 -1.19 28.98
N ILE A 313 17.33 -1.84 29.16
CA ILE A 313 16.52 -1.69 30.38
C ILE A 313 15.93 -3.08 30.72
N SER A 314 16.74 -3.95 31.31
CA SER A 314 16.33 -4.97 32.30
C SER A 314 17.49 -5.95 32.54
N GLU A 315 18.55 -5.50 33.20
CA GLU A 315 19.35 -6.42 34.01
C GLU A 315 18.73 -6.43 35.40
N GLU A 316 17.84 -7.39 35.59
CA GLU A 316 17.59 -8.15 36.82
C GLU A 316 16.24 -8.83 36.64
N LEU A 317 16.28 -10.16 36.44
CA LEU A 317 15.34 -11.19 36.89
C LEU A 317 15.54 -12.42 36.00
N ASP A 318 16.63 -13.13 36.29
CA ASP A 318 16.63 -14.59 36.16
C ASP A 318 15.55 -15.11 37.09
N ASP A 319 14.51 -15.73 36.52
CA ASP A 319 13.90 -16.96 37.03
C ASP A 319 12.92 -17.49 35.97
N GLU A 320 13.18 -18.72 35.53
CA GLU A 320 12.30 -19.53 34.71
C GLU A 320 11.06 -19.89 35.53
N ASP A 321 9.93 -19.21 35.29
CA ASP A 321 8.62 -19.67 35.72
C ASP A 321 7.56 -19.29 34.69
N GLU A 322 6.64 -20.22 34.43
CA GLU A 322 5.49 -20.11 33.53
C GLU A 322 4.67 -18.85 33.87
N ARG A 323 4.87 -17.76 33.11
CA ARG A 323 4.12 -16.51 33.28
C ARG A 323 2.80 -16.56 32.51
N ASP A 324 1.75 -16.06 33.16
CA ASP A 324 0.39 -15.96 32.65
C ASP A 324 0.35 -15.07 31.39
N GLU A 325 -0.29 -15.51 30.29
CA GLU A 325 -0.42 -14.74 29.04
C GLU A 325 -1.02 -13.34 29.28
N ALA A 326 -1.85 -13.18 30.32
CA ALA A 326 -2.39 -11.89 30.72
C ALA A 326 -1.31 -10.93 31.29
N GLU A 327 -0.26 -11.46 31.92
CA GLU A 327 0.89 -10.67 32.39
C GLU A 327 1.86 -10.31 31.28
N GLU A 328 2.01 -11.16 30.26
CA GLU A 328 2.82 -10.84 29.08
C GLU A 328 2.18 -9.71 28.25
N ILE A 329 0.89 -9.80 27.96
CA ILE A 329 0.12 -8.74 27.28
C ILE A 329 0.15 -7.45 28.10
N ARG A 330 -0.04 -7.55 29.42
CA ARG A 330 0.09 -6.40 30.30
C ARG A 330 1.52 -5.82 30.28
N SER A 331 2.55 -6.63 30.11
CA SER A 331 3.92 -6.14 30.00
C SER A 331 4.20 -5.45 28.66
N GLU A 332 3.62 -5.92 27.55
CA GLU A 332 3.66 -5.25 26.24
C GLU A 332 2.85 -3.93 26.23
N ASP A 333 1.67 -3.92 26.87
CA ASP A 333 0.86 -2.70 27.06
C ASP A 333 1.57 -1.70 27.99
N LEU A 334 2.23 -2.18 29.04
CA LEU A 334 3.06 -1.36 29.92
C LEU A 334 4.33 -0.86 29.24
N GLN A 335 4.90 -1.62 28.30
CA GLN A 335 6.00 -1.17 27.44
C GLN A 335 5.52 -0.02 26.55
N THR A 336 4.32 -0.12 25.96
CA THR A 336 3.69 0.96 25.20
C THR A 336 3.46 2.22 26.06
N LEU A 337 3.13 2.04 27.35
CA LEU A 337 3.03 3.15 28.31
C LEU A 337 4.39 3.70 28.76
N ALA A 338 5.44 2.88 28.82
CA ALA A 338 6.81 3.31 29.08
C ALA A 338 7.40 4.06 27.88
N ASP A 339 7.00 3.70 26.66
CA ASP A 339 7.35 4.39 25.41
C ASP A 339 6.78 5.82 25.34
N LEU A 340 5.72 6.12 26.12
CA LEU A 340 5.23 7.49 26.32
C LEU A 340 6.19 8.34 27.18
N GLN A 341 7.10 7.72 27.94
CA GLN A 341 8.13 8.41 28.72
C GLN A 341 9.45 8.60 27.94
N VAL A 342 9.59 7.99 26.76
CA VAL A 342 10.75 8.18 25.88
C VAL A 342 10.73 9.62 25.36
N GLU A 343 11.89 10.31 25.41
CA GLU A 343 12.03 11.65 24.85
C GLU A 343 11.43 11.70 23.43
N VAL A 344 10.61 12.71 23.18
CA VAL A 344 9.90 12.91 21.89
C VAL A 344 10.87 12.87 20.70
N PHE A 345 12.14 13.22 20.94
CA PHE A 345 13.22 13.11 19.96
C PHE A 345 14.31 12.20 20.53
N GLN A 346 14.31 10.94 20.10
CA GLN A 346 15.39 10.01 20.40
C GLN A 346 16.76 10.56 19.97
N LYS A 347 17.84 9.95 20.46
CA LYS A 347 19.19 10.24 20.00
C LYS A 347 19.26 10.12 18.47
N ARG A 348 19.72 11.18 17.79
CA ARG A 348 19.84 11.23 16.32
C ARG A 348 20.56 9.98 15.80
N ILE A 349 19.85 9.21 14.98
CA ILE A 349 20.43 8.10 14.24
C ILE A 349 20.80 8.65 12.87
N ARG A 350 22.07 8.53 12.52
CA ARG A 350 22.60 8.90 11.22
C ARG A 350 23.01 7.63 10.50
N TYR A 351 22.64 7.56 9.24
CA TYR A 351 23.07 6.47 8.38
C TYR A 351 23.82 6.98 7.17
N ASP A 352 25.07 6.53 7.05
CA ASP A 352 26.02 6.96 6.02
C ASP A 352 26.14 5.93 4.88
N ASP A 353 25.44 4.81 5.01
CA ASP A 353 25.34 3.71 4.06
C ASP A 353 23.86 3.36 3.78
N TYR A 354 23.68 2.37 2.91
CA TYR A 354 22.40 1.80 2.56
C TYR A 354 22.26 0.41 3.17
N ASP A 355 21.21 0.22 3.96
CA ASP A 355 20.86 -1.09 4.46
C ASP A 355 20.60 -2.06 3.30
N LYS A 356 21.13 -3.28 3.44
CA LYS A 356 20.96 -4.37 2.46
C LYS A 356 21.22 -3.94 1.01
N PHE A 357 22.29 -3.15 0.80
CA PHE A 357 22.65 -2.62 -0.51
C PHE A 357 22.72 -3.68 -1.64
N ASP A 358 23.16 -4.90 -1.31
CA ASP A 358 23.30 -6.00 -2.28
C ASP A 358 21.93 -6.60 -2.72
N GLU A 359 20.85 -6.27 -2.01
CA GLU A 359 19.48 -6.68 -2.36
C GLU A 359 18.83 -5.76 -3.40
N TYR A 360 19.43 -4.60 -3.69
CA TYR A 360 18.93 -3.74 -4.77
C TYR A 360 19.26 -4.35 -6.12
N LYS A 361 18.24 -4.47 -6.98
CA LYS A 361 18.34 -5.09 -8.30
C LYS A 361 18.10 -4.09 -9.40
N LEU A 362 18.81 -4.27 -10.51
CA LEU A 362 18.67 -3.40 -11.66
C LEU A 362 17.28 -3.56 -12.28
N ALA A 363 16.51 -2.48 -12.26
CA ALA A 363 15.41 -2.24 -13.17
C ALA A 363 15.93 -1.39 -14.32
N THR A 364 15.98 -1.95 -15.53
CA THR A 364 16.53 -1.25 -16.70
C THR A 364 15.69 -0.05 -17.10
N ARG A 365 14.38 -0.11 -16.84
CA ARG A 365 13.41 0.97 -17.02
C ARG A 365 12.32 0.87 -15.98
N MET A 366 11.79 2.03 -15.59
CA MET A 366 10.58 2.10 -14.77
C MET A 366 9.63 3.16 -15.34
N LEU A 367 8.33 2.89 -15.26
CA LEU A 367 7.29 3.82 -15.64
C LEU A 367 6.42 4.14 -14.43
N SER A 368 6.42 5.40 -14.02
CA SER A 368 5.50 5.94 -13.03
C SER A 368 4.17 6.29 -13.68
N VAL A 369 3.06 5.78 -13.16
CA VAL A 369 1.71 6.13 -13.59
C VAL A 369 0.78 6.26 -12.38
N GLY A 370 -0.34 6.96 -12.56
CA GLY A 370 -1.34 7.10 -11.52
C GLY A 370 -2.76 7.18 -12.05
N LYS A 371 -3.72 7.00 -11.14
CA LYS A 371 -5.11 7.40 -11.36
C LYS A 371 -5.51 8.32 -10.21
N TYR A 372 -6.12 9.46 -10.52
CA TYR A 372 -6.38 10.51 -9.53
C TYR A 372 -7.33 11.55 -10.10
N TRP A 373 -7.85 12.41 -9.23
CA TRP A 373 -8.75 13.49 -9.61
C TRP A 373 -8.02 14.83 -9.64
N THR A 374 -8.32 15.65 -10.64
CA THR A 374 -7.85 17.05 -10.75
C THR A 374 -8.98 18.07 -10.65
N GLY A 375 -10.21 17.61 -10.46
CA GLY A 375 -11.43 18.42 -10.44
C GLY A 375 -12.71 17.56 -10.33
N PRO A 376 -13.89 18.19 -10.38
CA PRO A 376 -15.18 17.55 -10.12
C PRO A 376 -15.71 16.66 -11.25
N ASP A 377 -15.39 16.92 -12.52
CA ASP A 377 -15.99 16.20 -13.65
C ASP A 377 -15.18 14.94 -13.99
N ARG A 378 -15.80 13.77 -13.85
CA ARG A 378 -15.15 12.48 -14.15
C ARG A 378 -14.65 12.39 -15.60
N LYS A 379 -15.33 13.01 -16.56
CA LYS A 379 -14.97 12.87 -17.98
C LYS A 379 -13.72 13.66 -18.34
N THR A 380 -13.49 14.80 -17.69
CA THR A 380 -12.37 15.71 -17.99
C THR A 380 -11.28 15.67 -16.94
N ASP A 381 -11.64 15.41 -15.68
CA ASP A 381 -10.77 15.64 -14.52
C ASP A 381 -10.32 14.33 -13.84
N TYR A 382 -10.85 13.17 -14.25
CA TYR A 382 -10.38 11.88 -13.76
C TYR A 382 -9.25 11.34 -14.65
N GLN A 383 -8.05 11.32 -14.09
CA GLN A 383 -6.85 10.79 -14.71
C GLN A 383 -6.83 9.26 -14.57
N GLN A 384 -6.57 8.54 -15.66
CA GLN A 384 -6.80 7.10 -15.77
C GLN A 384 -5.59 6.31 -16.27
N ALA A 385 -4.36 6.85 -16.18
CA ALA A 385 -3.17 6.16 -16.69
C ALA A 385 -3.02 4.76 -16.10
N SER A 386 -3.26 4.57 -14.79
CA SER A 386 -3.20 3.24 -14.18
C SER A 386 -4.25 2.28 -14.73
N GLU A 387 -5.48 2.73 -15.02
CA GLU A 387 -6.53 1.87 -15.60
C GLU A 387 -6.19 1.47 -17.04
N VAL A 388 -5.65 2.41 -17.83
CA VAL A 388 -5.16 2.14 -19.18
C VAL A 388 -4.01 1.13 -19.12
N MET A 389 -3.03 1.32 -18.25
CA MET A 389 -1.92 0.39 -18.04
C MET A 389 -2.42 -1.02 -17.71
N LYS A 390 -3.25 -1.16 -16.67
CA LYS A 390 -3.78 -2.46 -16.23
C LYS A 390 -4.50 -3.19 -17.37
N LYS A 391 -5.37 -2.49 -18.10
CA LYS A 391 -6.10 -3.07 -19.23
C LYS A 391 -5.15 -3.56 -20.33
N GLN A 392 -4.20 -2.72 -20.76
CA GLN A 392 -3.30 -3.08 -21.85
C GLN A 392 -2.40 -4.27 -21.48
N LEU A 393 -1.88 -4.29 -20.25
CA LEU A 393 -1.06 -5.39 -19.75
C LEU A 393 -1.84 -6.70 -19.67
N ILE A 394 -3.04 -6.69 -19.09
CA ILE A 394 -3.87 -7.89 -18.96
C ILE A 394 -4.28 -8.42 -20.34
N MET A 395 -4.78 -7.54 -21.21
CA MET A 395 -5.23 -7.94 -22.55
C MET A 395 -4.07 -8.32 -23.49
N GLY A 396 -2.86 -7.82 -23.22
CA GLY A 396 -1.65 -8.08 -23.99
C GLY A 396 -0.80 -9.23 -23.49
N ALA A 397 -1.15 -9.85 -22.36
CA ALA A 397 -0.38 -10.95 -21.77
C ALA A 397 -0.36 -12.18 -22.68
N LYS A 398 0.83 -12.76 -22.85
CA LYS A 398 1.07 -13.85 -23.82
C LYS A 398 1.04 -15.22 -23.19
N ARG A 399 1.57 -15.36 -21.98
CA ARG A 399 1.83 -16.63 -21.32
C ARG A 399 1.22 -16.68 -19.94
N ILE A 400 1.44 -15.66 -19.11
CA ILE A 400 1.05 -15.75 -17.71
C ILE A 400 0.82 -14.39 -17.05
N ILE A 401 -0.24 -14.30 -16.26
CA ILE A 401 -0.49 -13.16 -15.37
C ILE A 401 -0.47 -13.68 -13.93
N ARG A 402 0.22 -12.96 -13.05
CA ARG A 402 0.28 -13.23 -11.61
C ARG A 402 -0.17 -12.02 -10.84
N MET A 403 -1.05 -12.19 -9.86
CA MET A 403 -1.58 -11.08 -9.06
C MET A 403 -1.52 -11.41 -7.57
N SER A 404 -0.96 -10.50 -6.77
CA SER A 404 -1.09 -10.52 -5.31
C SER A 404 -1.86 -9.28 -4.89
N GLN A 405 -3.06 -9.48 -4.35
CA GLN A 405 -4.00 -8.41 -4.05
C GLN A 405 -4.64 -8.62 -2.69
N MET A 406 -5.16 -7.53 -2.12
CA MET A 406 -6.13 -7.64 -1.04
C MET A 406 -7.40 -8.34 -1.52
N ASP A 407 -8.01 -7.81 -2.56
CA ASP A 407 -9.24 -8.34 -3.14
C ASP A 407 -9.24 -8.13 -4.66
N LEU A 408 -9.98 -8.96 -5.38
CA LEU A 408 -10.30 -8.73 -6.80
C LEU A 408 -11.77 -8.33 -6.97
N VAL A 409 -12.66 -8.93 -6.16
CA VAL A 409 -14.08 -8.59 -6.10
C VAL A 409 -14.40 -7.93 -4.76
N SER A 410 -14.90 -6.70 -4.78
CA SER A 410 -15.23 -5.94 -3.57
C SER A 410 -16.67 -6.20 -3.11
N ALA A 411 -16.86 -6.47 -1.82
CA ALA A 411 -18.20 -6.61 -1.22
C ALA A 411 -18.97 -5.27 -1.19
N TRP A 412 -18.27 -4.15 -1.35
CA TRP A 412 -18.82 -2.80 -1.37
C TRP A 412 -19.39 -2.41 -2.74
N LYS A 413 -19.19 -3.26 -3.76
CA LYS A 413 -19.69 -3.03 -5.12
C LYS A 413 -20.81 -4.01 -5.42
N LYS A 414 -21.97 -3.45 -5.75
CA LYS A 414 -23.20 -4.21 -5.95
C LYS A 414 -23.17 -4.97 -7.29
N ASN A 415 -22.60 -4.36 -8.32
CA ASN A 415 -22.76 -4.81 -9.70
C ASN A 415 -21.48 -5.48 -10.22
N TRP A 416 -21.64 -6.54 -10.99
CA TRP A 416 -20.55 -7.22 -11.68
C TRP A 416 -19.84 -6.29 -12.68
N SER A 417 -20.57 -5.38 -13.31
CA SER A 417 -20.03 -4.38 -14.24
C SER A 417 -18.99 -3.45 -13.63
N ASP A 418 -18.98 -3.29 -12.30
CA ASP A 418 -18.00 -2.45 -11.62
C ASP A 418 -16.60 -3.10 -11.58
N HIS A 419 -16.52 -4.43 -11.70
CA HIS A 419 -15.32 -5.25 -11.50
C HIS A 419 -14.50 -5.43 -12.77
N VAL A 420 -14.13 -4.33 -13.42
CA VAL A 420 -13.55 -4.30 -14.77
C VAL A 420 -12.32 -5.20 -14.96
N VAL A 421 -11.48 -5.37 -13.93
CA VAL A 421 -10.31 -6.27 -13.99
C VAL A 421 -10.74 -7.73 -14.19
N CYS A 422 -11.81 -8.18 -13.53
CA CYS A 422 -12.35 -9.53 -13.74
C CYS A 422 -12.80 -9.74 -15.19
N HIS A 423 -13.43 -8.73 -15.80
CA HIS A 423 -13.82 -8.79 -17.22
C HIS A 423 -12.60 -8.86 -18.13
N TRP A 424 -11.57 -8.05 -17.89
CA TRP A 424 -10.33 -8.10 -18.68
C TRP A 424 -9.63 -9.46 -18.57
N LEU A 425 -9.60 -10.06 -17.37
CA LEU A 425 -9.07 -11.41 -17.19
C LEU A 425 -9.87 -12.46 -17.98
N MET A 426 -11.19 -12.38 -17.94
CA MET A 426 -12.06 -13.28 -18.72
C MET A 426 -11.81 -13.11 -20.23
N ASP A 427 -11.79 -11.87 -20.71
CA ASP A 427 -11.58 -11.56 -22.13
C ASP A 427 -10.19 -12.00 -22.59
N ALA A 428 -9.15 -11.77 -21.79
CA ALA A 428 -7.79 -12.20 -22.09
C ALA A 428 -7.66 -13.73 -22.15
N LEU A 429 -8.26 -14.45 -21.19
CA LEU A 429 -8.27 -15.93 -21.20
C LEU A 429 -9.01 -16.50 -22.42
N LEU A 430 -10.11 -15.86 -22.85
CA LEU A 430 -10.85 -16.29 -24.05
C LEU A 430 -10.10 -15.97 -25.35
N ALA A 431 -9.40 -14.83 -25.40
CA ALA A 431 -8.65 -14.40 -26.57
C ALA A 431 -7.34 -15.19 -26.76
N ASN A 432 -6.72 -15.63 -25.67
CA ASN A 432 -5.45 -16.33 -25.67
C ASN A 432 -5.58 -17.72 -25.02
N PRO A 433 -5.58 -18.83 -25.80
CA PRO A 433 -5.73 -20.19 -25.26
C PRO A 433 -4.52 -20.68 -24.45
N ASP A 434 -3.37 -20.03 -24.58
CA ASP A 434 -2.12 -20.41 -23.90
C ASP A 434 -1.90 -19.63 -22.58
N LEU A 435 -2.70 -18.59 -22.33
CA LEU A 435 -2.58 -17.74 -21.15
C LEU A 435 -2.92 -18.49 -19.86
N GLN A 436 -2.06 -18.40 -18.85
CA GLN A 436 -2.34 -18.82 -17.48
C GLN A 436 -2.59 -17.60 -16.59
N VAL A 437 -3.49 -17.71 -15.62
CA VAL A 437 -3.76 -16.65 -14.66
C VAL A 437 -3.67 -17.21 -13.25
N GLN A 438 -2.78 -16.66 -12.43
CA GLN A 438 -2.59 -17.01 -11.04
C GLN A 438 -2.86 -15.79 -10.16
N VAL A 439 -3.73 -15.93 -9.17
CA VAL A 439 -4.15 -14.84 -8.28
C VAL A 439 -4.09 -15.30 -6.84
N VAL A 440 -3.47 -14.51 -5.98
CA VAL A 440 -3.56 -14.66 -4.52
C VAL A 440 -4.27 -13.44 -3.95
N VAL A 441 -5.36 -13.68 -3.21
CA VAL A 441 -6.15 -12.66 -2.50
C VAL A 441 -6.12 -12.88 -0.99
N SER A 442 -6.53 -11.88 -0.20
CA SER A 442 -6.87 -12.12 1.20
C SER A 442 -7.92 -13.24 1.30
N PRO A 443 -7.77 -14.18 2.25
CA PRO A 443 -8.83 -15.07 2.65
C PRO A 443 -10.05 -14.26 3.15
N LEU A 444 -11.25 -14.86 3.08
CA LEU A 444 -12.41 -14.31 3.78
C LEU A 444 -12.14 -14.08 5.26
N ASP A 445 -12.67 -12.97 5.78
CA ASP A 445 -12.50 -12.50 7.15
C ASP A 445 -11.03 -12.26 7.54
N ALA A 446 -10.20 -11.90 6.58
CA ALA A 446 -8.84 -11.51 6.91
C ALA A 446 -8.81 -10.23 7.74
N GLY A 447 -7.92 -10.21 8.74
CA GLY A 447 -7.70 -9.08 9.62
C GLY A 447 -6.27 -9.00 10.12
N ALA A 448 -5.89 -7.87 10.69
CA ALA A 448 -4.56 -7.61 11.22
C ALA A 448 -4.59 -6.61 12.37
N GLY A 449 -3.48 -6.51 13.10
CA GLY A 449 -3.32 -5.55 14.20
C GLY A 449 -4.03 -5.96 15.48
N ALA A 450 -3.74 -5.25 16.57
CA ALA A 450 -4.29 -5.55 17.90
C ALA A 450 -5.81 -5.36 17.96
N GLU A 451 -6.35 -4.45 17.15
CA GLU A 451 -7.78 -4.10 17.11
C GLU A 451 -8.59 -4.88 16.07
N GLY A 452 -7.94 -5.83 15.37
CA GLY A 452 -8.57 -6.66 14.36
C GLY A 452 -9.04 -5.88 13.13
N ASP A 453 -8.22 -4.93 12.66
CA ASP A 453 -8.47 -4.13 11.46
C ASP A 453 -8.82 -5.03 10.28
N GLN A 454 -9.89 -4.68 9.55
CA GLN A 454 -10.39 -5.50 8.46
C GLN A 454 -9.47 -5.42 7.24
N TYR A 455 -8.95 -6.58 6.83
CA TYR A 455 -8.07 -6.75 5.67
C TYR A 455 -8.64 -7.68 4.57
N SER A 456 -9.95 -7.93 4.62
CA SER A 456 -10.75 -8.48 3.53
C SER A 456 -11.99 -7.60 3.36
N PHE A 457 -12.01 -6.79 2.30
CA PHE A 457 -13.18 -5.98 1.91
C PHE A 457 -13.97 -6.64 0.76
N GLY A 458 -13.56 -7.83 0.33
CA GLY A 458 -14.05 -8.50 -0.84
C GLY A 458 -14.65 -9.87 -0.58
N SER A 459 -14.55 -10.72 -1.60
CA SER A 459 -15.21 -12.02 -1.64
C SER A 459 -14.29 -13.18 -1.25
N GLY A 460 -13.02 -12.94 -0.97
CA GLY A 460 -12.02 -14.00 -0.84
C GLY A 460 -11.85 -14.82 -2.12
N ALA A 461 -11.07 -15.90 -2.06
CA ALA A 461 -10.67 -16.64 -3.26
C ALA A 461 -11.80 -17.49 -3.84
N CYS A 462 -12.47 -18.28 -2.99
CA CYS A 462 -13.51 -19.21 -3.43
C CYS A 462 -14.64 -18.51 -4.16
N ARG A 463 -15.21 -17.47 -3.53
CA ARG A 463 -16.35 -16.75 -4.10
C ARG A 463 -15.95 -15.88 -5.30
N THR A 464 -14.73 -15.36 -5.35
CA THR A 464 -14.20 -14.66 -6.54
C THR A 464 -14.15 -15.61 -7.74
N PHE A 465 -13.62 -16.82 -7.57
CA PHE A 465 -13.62 -17.84 -8.63
C PHE A 465 -15.04 -18.23 -9.05
N GLU A 466 -15.96 -18.44 -8.10
CA GLU A 466 -17.36 -18.75 -8.39
C GLU A 466 -18.05 -17.65 -9.21
N LEU A 467 -17.79 -16.38 -8.93
CA LEU A 467 -18.34 -15.26 -9.70
C LEU A 467 -17.79 -15.21 -11.12
N ILE A 468 -16.47 -15.35 -11.29
CA ILE A 468 -15.87 -15.40 -12.63
C ILE A 468 -16.41 -16.61 -13.40
N LYS A 469 -16.51 -17.78 -12.77
CA LYS A 469 -17.12 -18.97 -13.37
C LYS A 469 -18.55 -18.70 -13.80
N TYR A 470 -19.37 -18.11 -12.93
CA TYR A 470 -20.77 -17.81 -13.24
C TYR A 470 -20.89 -16.91 -14.48
N TYR A 471 -20.16 -15.79 -14.53
CA TYR A 471 -20.24 -14.86 -15.66
C TYR A 471 -19.41 -15.27 -16.89
N MET A 472 -18.53 -16.26 -16.75
CA MET A 472 -17.94 -16.94 -17.90
C MET A 472 -18.98 -17.81 -18.61
N THR A 473 -19.97 -18.35 -17.89
CA THR A 473 -20.99 -19.26 -18.44
C THR A 473 -22.39 -18.65 -18.55
N HIS A 474 -22.64 -17.47 -17.99
CA HIS A 474 -23.95 -16.79 -18.02
C HIS A 474 -23.81 -15.35 -18.48
N ASP A 475 -24.76 -14.90 -19.29
CA ASP A 475 -24.90 -13.51 -19.69
C ASP A 475 -25.30 -12.64 -18.48
N ALA A 476 -24.59 -11.54 -18.27
CA ALA A 476 -24.75 -10.74 -17.06
C ALA A 476 -26.10 -10.02 -16.96
N ASP A 477 -26.75 -9.71 -18.08
CA ASP A 477 -28.01 -8.95 -18.08
C ASP A 477 -29.24 -9.87 -18.02
N THR A 478 -29.12 -11.08 -18.56
CA THR A 478 -30.24 -12.02 -18.71
C THR A 478 -30.16 -13.25 -17.82
N ASP A 479 -29.00 -13.52 -17.20
CA ASP A 479 -28.68 -14.74 -16.45
C ASP A 479 -28.86 -16.03 -17.26
N LYS A 480 -28.90 -15.93 -18.60
CA LYS A 480 -29.00 -17.10 -19.49
C LYS A 480 -27.63 -17.70 -19.70
N GLU A 481 -27.57 -19.03 -19.76
CA GLU A 481 -26.35 -19.73 -20.16
C GLU A 481 -25.87 -19.26 -21.53
N VAL A 482 -24.57 -19.05 -21.63
CA VAL A 482 -23.88 -18.71 -22.87
C VAL A 482 -23.43 -20.00 -23.55
N ASP A 483 -23.55 -20.07 -24.87
CA ASP A 483 -23.08 -21.22 -25.65
C ASP A 483 -21.57 -21.44 -25.42
N ASP A 484 -21.23 -22.70 -25.12
CA ASP A 484 -19.86 -23.20 -24.98
C ASP A 484 -19.69 -24.54 -25.72
N SER A 485 -20.43 -24.72 -26.82
CA SER A 485 -20.32 -25.90 -27.68
C SER A 485 -18.90 -26.15 -28.21
N ASP A 486 -18.07 -25.10 -28.31
CA ASP A 486 -16.66 -25.16 -28.69
C ASP A 486 -15.69 -25.34 -27.49
N SER A 487 -16.21 -25.45 -26.27
CA SER A 487 -15.48 -25.63 -25.01
C SER A 487 -14.48 -24.52 -24.67
N LYS A 488 -14.51 -23.36 -25.35
CA LYS A 488 -13.55 -22.28 -25.09
C LYS A 488 -13.64 -21.75 -23.66
N ARG A 489 -14.85 -21.58 -23.14
CA ARG A 489 -15.09 -21.03 -21.79
C ARG A 489 -14.69 -22.04 -20.73
N ALA A 490 -15.08 -23.30 -20.89
CA ALA A 490 -14.63 -24.38 -20.01
C ALA A 490 -13.10 -24.49 -19.99
N ASN A 491 -12.42 -24.39 -21.14
CA ASN A 491 -10.96 -24.44 -21.22
C ASN A 491 -10.27 -23.18 -20.66
N ALA A 492 -10.89 -22.00 -20.77
CA ALA A 492 -10.43 -20.79 -20.08
C ALA A 492 -10.48 -20.94 -18.56
N LEU A 493 -11.56 -21.50 -18.02
CA LEU A 493 -11.70 -21.70 -16.56
C LEU A 493 -10.69 -22.70 -15.98
N LYS A 494 -10.19 -23.65 -16.78
CA LYS A 494 -9.12 -24.57 -16.33
C LYS A 494 -7.78 -23.87 -16.08
N ARG A 495 -7.57 -22.69 -16.66
CA ARG A 495 -6.32 -21.90 -16.62
C ARG A 495 -6.40 -20.69 -15.67
N LEU A 496 -7.51 -20.56 -14.94
CA LEU A 496 -7.72 -19.52 -13.95
C LEU A 496 -7.53 -20.11 -12.55
N HIS A 497 -6.49 -19.67 -11.86
CA HIS A 497 -6.10 -20.13 -10.54
C HIS A 497 -6.23 -18.97 -9.56
N ILE A 498 -7.13 -19.09 -8.58
CA ILE A 498 -7.36 -18.08 -7.54
C ILE A 498 -7.25 -18.76 -6.20
N ALA A 499 -6.28 -18.35 -5.39
CA ALA A 499 -5.99 -18.90 -4.08
C ALA A 499 -6.11 -17.83 -2.98
N PRO A 500 -6.53 -18.22 -1.76
CA PRO A 500 -6.38 -17.36 -0.59
C PRO A 500 -4.91 -17.32 -0.16
N LEU A 501 -4.48 -16.25 0.51
CA LEU A 501 -3.14 -16.16 1.09
C LEU A 501 -2.91 -17.27 2.11
N TYR A 502 -1.90 -18.09 1.85
CA TYR A 502 -1.24 -18.94 2.83
C TYR A 502 0.25 -18.63 2.77
N TYR A 503 0.91 -18.54 3.92
CA TYR A 503 2.35 -18.32 4.01
C TYR A 503 3.12 -19.58 4.47
N THR A 504 2.41 -20.64 4.84
CA THR A 504 3.00 -21.85 5.43
C THR A 504 2.12 -23.07 5.18
N ASP A 505 2.75 -24.23 5.06
CA ASP A 505 2.12 -25.55 4.99
C ASP A 505 1.91 -26.18 6.38
N LYS A 506 2.26 -25.45 7.45
CA LYS A 506 2.14 -25.88 8.86
C LYS A 506 0.80 -25.56 9.50
N VAL A 507 -0.21 -25.20 8.70
CA VAL A 507 -1.59 -25.03 9.17
C VAL A 507 -2.17 -26.43 9.44
N PRO A 508 -2.75 -26.71 10.61
CA PRO A 508 -3.39 -28.00 10.87
C PRO A 508 -4.41 -28.34 9.78
N ARG A 509 -4.39 -29.58 9.28
CA ARG A 509 -5.12 -29.98 8.06
C ARG A 509 -6.62 -29.66 8.14
N GLU A 510 -7.21 -29.80 9.32
CA GLU A 510 -8.61 -29.50 9.62
C GLU A 510 -8.93 -28.00 9.71
N LYS A 511 -7.92 -27.12 9.79
CA LYS A 511 -8.02 -25.65 9.86
C LYS A 511 -7.63 -24.94 8.56
N THR A 512 -7.75 -25.63 7.41
CA THR A 512 -7.32 -25.11 6.09
C THR A 512 -8.46 -24.59 5.22
N THR A 513 -9.66 -24.39 5.77
CA THR A 513 -10.83 -23.95 4.99
C THR A 513 -11.07 -22.46 5.15
N GLU A 514 -10.81 -21.70 4.08
CA GLU A 514 -11.10 -20.27 3.96
C GLU A 514 -12.52 -19.91 4.45
N GLY A 515 -12.63 -18.82 5.20
CA GLY A 515 -13.91 -18.29 5.69
C GLY A 515 -14.67 -19.23 6.65
N THR A 516 -14.04 -20.32 7.10
CA THR A 516 -14.64 -21.28 8.03
C THR A 516 -13.73 -21.50 9.23
N ASN A 517 -12.57 -22.12 9.02
CA ASN A 517 -11.67 -22.53 10.12
C ASN A 517 -10.20 -22.19 9.87
N TYR A 518 -9.87 -21.61 8.71
CA TYR A 518 -8.57 -20.97 8.51
C TYR A 518 -8.55 -19.60 9.19
N LYS A 519 -8.14 -19.60 10.45
CA LYS A 519 -8.16 -18.48 11.39
C LYS A 519 -6.89 -18.48 12.23
N TRP A 520 -6.36 -17.31 12.54
CA TRP A 520 -5.23 -17.19 13.46
C TRP A 520 -5.57 -17.84 14.81
N PRO A 521 -4.69 -18.68 15.37
CA PRO A 521 -4.87 -19.15 16.74
C PRO A 521 -4.60 -18.02 17.73
N ASP A 522 -5.11 -18.16 18.94
CA ASP A 522 -4.75 -17.36 20.12
C ASP A 522 -4.95 -15.84 19.97
N LEU A 523 -6.02 -15.47 19.25
CA LEU A 523 -6.47 -14.08 19.15
C LEU A 523 -7.15 -13.62 20.43
N THR A 524 -6.92 -12.37 20.81
CA THR A 524 -7.73 -11.66 21.81
C THR A 524 -9.14 -11.36 21.26
N GLU A 525 -10.08 -10.98 22.13
CA GLU A 525 -11.41 -10.55 21.69
C GLU A 525 -11.35 -9.27 20.84
N GLU A 526 -10.41 -8.38 21.15
CA GLU A 526 -10.14 -7.13 20.44
C GLU A 526 -9.62 -7.41 19.02
N GLY A 527 -8.72 -8.40 18.88
CA GLY A 527 -8.09 -8.81 17.62
C GLY A 527 -9.03 -9.51 16.63
N LYS A 528 -10.29 -9.73 17.01
CA LYS A 528 -11.34 -10.22 16.11
C LYS A 528 -11.75 -9.14 15.10
N THR A 529 -12.10 -9.56 13.90
CA THR A 529 -12.41 -8.66 12.79
C THR A 529 -13.87 -8.73 12.35
N ALA A 530 -14.32 -7.75 11.57
CA ALA A 530 -15.64 -7.77 10.97
C ALA A 530 -15.69 -8.77 9.80
N SER A 531 -16.82 -9.48 9.66
CA SER A 531 -17.03 -10.40 8.54
C SER A 531 -17.90 -9.74 7.45
N LEU A 532 -17.42 -9.78 6.20
CA LEU A 532 -18.21 -9.43 5.01
C LEU A 532 -18.64 -10.66 4.21
N LYS A 533 -18.52 -11.86 4.81
CA LYS A 533 -18.86 -13.11 4.16
C LYS A 533 -20.29 -13.06 3.61
N GLN A 534 -20.41 -13.47 2.36
CA GLN A 534 -21.69 -13.60 1.67
C GLN A 534 -22.05 -15.08 1.52
N PRO A 535 -23.34 -15.40 1.37
CA PRO A 535 -23.75 -16.76 1.07
C PRO A 535 -23.07 -17.29 -0.20
N PRO A 536 -22.76 -18.60 -0.29
CA PRO A 536 -22.26 -19.22 -1.50
C PRO A 536 -23.20 -19.01 -2.69
N LEU A 537 -22.67 -19.04 -3.91
CA LEU A 537 -23.51 -18.87 -5.11
C LEU A 537 -24.51 -20.02 -5.33
N SER A 538 -24.27 -21.19 -4.75
CA SER A 538 -25.22 -22.31 -4.75
C SER A 538 -26.50 -22.02 -3.95
N GLU A 539 -26.41 -21.18 -2.92
CA GLU A 539 -27.57 -20.77 -2.11
C GLU A 539 -28.21 -19.51 -2.66
N LYS A 540 -27.37 -18.53 -3.05
CA LYS A 540 -27.82 -17.23 -3.54
C LYS A 540 -27.06 -16.84 -4.81
N PRO A 541 -27.50 -17.32 -5.98
CA PRO A 541 -26.86 -16.99 -7.25
C PRO A 541 -27.00 -15.50 -7.56
N PRO A 542 -26.12 -14.95 -8.42
CA PRO A 542 -26.28 -13.60 -8.94
C PRO A 542 -27.60 -13.45 -9.71
N LYS A 543 -28.07 -12.21 -9.87
CA LYS A 543 -29.26 -11.93 -10.66
C LYS A 543 -29.10 -10.63 -11.44
N LYS A 544 -29.07 -10.72 -12.76
CA LYS A 544 -28.94 -9.60 -13.70
C LYS A 544 -27.80 -8.67 -13.31
N GLY A 545 -26.61 -9.24 -13.14
CA GLY A 545 -25.38 -8.51 -12.82
C GLY A 545 -25.27 -8.10 -11.35
N VAL A 546 -26.30 -8.30 -10.52
CA VAL A 546 -26.24 -7.99 -9.09
C VAL A 546 -25.59 -9.14 -8.34
N ILE A 547 -24.45 -8.87 -7.70
CA ILE A 547 -23.62 -9.85 -6.99
C ILE A 547 -23.61 -9.66 -5.48
N GLY A 548 -24.10 -8.53 -4.97
CA GLY A 548 -24.04 -8.25 -3.54
C GLY A 548 -24.90 -7.06 -3.14
N SER A 549 -24.65 -6.53 -1.93
CA SER A 549 -25.32 -5.33 -1.44
C SER A 549 -24.34 -4.49 -0.64
N ALA A 550 -23.94 -3.34 -1.21
CA ALA A 550 -23.06 -2.38 -0.54
C ALA A 550 -23.62 -1.91 0.82
N ALA A 551 -24.95 -1.75 0.92
CA ALA A 551 -25.59 -1.38 2.19
C ALA A 551 -25.42 -2.46 3.27
N TRP A 552 -25.54 -3.74 2.88
CA TRP A 552 -25.35 -4.84 3.83
C TRP A 552 -23.87 -5.03 4.17
N ALA A 553 -22.96 -4.80 3.23
CA ALA A 553 -21.53 -4.80 3.51
C ALA A 553 -21.16 -3.74 4.57
N VAL A 554 -21.69 -2.52 4.48
CA VAL A 554 -21.49 -1.48 5.50
C VAL A 554 -22.04 -1.91 6.87
N VAL A 555 -23.25 -2.47 6.89
CA VAL A 555 -23.89 -2.94 8.14
C VAL A 555 -23.06 -4.05 8.77
N ASN A 556 -22.58 -5.00 7.98
CA ASN A 556 -21.76 -6.11 8.45
C ASN A 556 -20.38 -5.65 8.92
N ALA A 557 -19.74 -4.72 8.19
CA ALA A 557 -18.47 -4.09 8.56
C ALA A 557 -18.53 -3.37 9.91
N SER A 558 -19.72 -2.91 10.33
CA SER A 558 -19.87 -2.17 11.59
C SER A 558 -19.69 -3.02 12.85
N GLY A 559 -19.71 -4.35 12.74
CA GLY A 559 -19.66 -5.27 13.89
C GLY A 559 -20.88 -5.20 14.83
N LYS A 560 -21.90 -4.38 14.54
CA LYS A 560 -23.08 -4.18 15.40
C LYS A 560 -24.18 -5.22 15.19
N VAL A 561 -24.22 -5.86 14.02
CA VAL A 561 -25.28 -6.80 13.62
C VAL A 561 -24.75 -8.24 13.56
N ILE A 562 -23.53 -8.41 13.06
CA ILE A 562 -22.81 -9.67 13.09
C ILE A 562 -21.67 -9.48 14.09
N PRO A 563 -21.54 -10.33 15.13
CA PRO A 563 -20.40 -10.28 16.03
C PRO A 563 -19.08 -10.36 15.25
N LYS A 564 -18.05 -9.69 15.76
CA LYS A 564 -16.69 -9.88 15.25
C LYS A 564 -16.32 -11.37 15.29
N VAL A 565 -15.55 -11.81 14.30
CA VAL A 565 -15.11 -13.20 14.14
C VAL A 565 -13.59 -13.27 14.24
N ASP A 566 -13.06 -14.45 14.55
CA ASP A 566 -11.63 -14.69 14.43
C ASP A 566 -11.15 -14.32 13.02
N SER A 567 -9.97 -13.71 12.94
CA SER A 567 -9.41 -13.21 11.69
C SER A 567 -8.54 -14.26 11.01
N ALA A 568 -8.49 -14.22 9.68
CA ALA A 568 -7.49 -14.94 8.86
C ALA A 568 -6.30 -14.01 8.51
N PRO A 569 -5.18 -14.53 7.99
CA PRO A 569 -4.06 -13.70 7.52
C PRO A 569 -4.47 -12.71 6.43
N GLY A 570 -4.22 -11.41 6.64
CA GLY A 570 -4.49 -10.36 5.65
C GLY A 570 -3.40 -10.23 4.60
N ASN A 571 -3.78 -10.26 3.32
CA ASN A 571 -2.96 -9.76 2.22
C ASN A 571 -3.35 -8.33 1.89
N HIS A 572 -2.40 -7.44 1.74
CA HIS A 572 -2.63 -6.05 1.36
C HIS A 572 -1.70 -5.58 0.24
N ALA A 573 -0.91 -6.49 -0.33
CA ALA A 573 -0.09 -6.18 -1.48
C ALA A 573 -0.94 -5.72 -2.68
N LYS A 574 -0.32 -4.93 -3.57
CA LYS A 574 -0.90 -4.52 -4.86
C LYS A 574 0.10 -4.81 -5.99
N ILE A 575 0.34 -6.09 -6.23
CA ILE A 575 1.33 -6.55 -7.20
C ILE A 575 0.63 -7.24 -8.38
N MET A 576 1.14 -6.99 -9.58
CA MET A 576 0.79 -7.72 -10.79
C MET A 576 2.05 -7.99 -11.61
N VAL A 577 2.30 -9.24 -12.00
CA VAL A 577 3.42 -9.63 -12.88
C VAL A 577 2.85 -10.11 -14.21
N ILE A 578 3.47 -9.68 -15.30
CA ILE A 578 3.08 -10.00 -16.67
C ILE A 578 4.22 -10.75 -17.35
N ASP A 579 3.92 -11.95 -17.81
CA ASP A 579 4.78 -12.82 -18.63
C ASP A 579 6.17 -13.15 -18.05
N ASP A 580 6.40 -12.88 -16.76
CA ASP A 580 7.73 -12.87 -16.11
C ASP A 580 8.70 -11.83 -16.72
N GLU A 581 8.17 -10.81 -17.38
CA GLU A 581 8.94 -9.77 -18.08
C GLU A 581 8.85 -8.40 -17.39
N ALA A 582 7.73 -8.13 -16.71
CA ALA A 582 7.51 -6.87 -16.00
C ALA A 582 6.58 -7.07 -14.81
N TYR A 583 6.70 -6.20 -13.80
CA TYR A 583 5.76 -6.18 -12.67
C TYR A 583 5.32 -4.78 -12.29
N ILE A 584 4.16 -4.71 -11.65
CA ILE A 584 3.61 -3.50 -11.05
C ILE A 584 3.70 -3.61 -9.54
N VAL A 585 4.08 -2.51 -8.91
CA VAL A 585 4.02 -2.31 -7.46
C VAL A 585 3.58 -0.88 -7.18
N GLY A 586 2.76 -0.70 -6.16
CA GLY A 586 2.20 0.61 -5.84
C GLY A 586 1.08 0.54 -4.82
N SER A 587 0.21 1.54 -4.86
CA SER A 587 -0.93 1.68 -3.96
C SER A 587 -2.27 1.30 -4.60
N ASP A 588 -2.29 1.02 -5.91
CA ASP A 588 -3.51 0.85 -6.71
C ASP A 588 -4.09 -0.55 -6.60
N ASN A 589 -5.27 -0.63 -5.99
CA ASN A 589 -5.99 -1.89 -5.89
C ASN A 589 -6.56 -2.33 -7.26
N LEU A 590 -6.62 -3.65 -7.49
CA LEU A 590 -7.30 -4.20 -8.68
C LEU A 590 -8.82 -4.28 -8.52
N TYR A 591 -9.34 -4.28 -7.29
CA TYR A 591 -10.78 -4.13 -7.06
C TYR A 591 -11.26 -2.70 -7.32
N PRO A 592 -12.57 -2.47 -7.55
CA PRO A 592 -13.04 -1.19 -8.06
C PRO A 592 -12.91 -0.04 -7.05
N GLY A 593 -12.24 1.03 -7.44
CA GLY A 593 -12.06 2.24 -6.63
C GLY A 593 -11.73 3.48 -7.46
N PHE A 594 -12.17 4.65 -7.01
CA PHE A 594 -11.87 5.95 -7.61
C PHE A 594 -10.96 6.80 -6.71
N LEU A 595 -10.08 6.14 -5.96
CA LEU A 595 -9.11 6.80 -5.08
C LEU A 595 -7.95 7.36 -5.92
N SER A 596 -7.17 8.25 -5.31
CA SER A 596 -5.91 8.71 -5.93
C SER A 596 -4.79 7.74 -5.58
N GLU A 597 -4.31 7.01 -6.57
CA GLU A 597 -3.40 5.86 -6.42
C GLU A 597 -2.26 5.93 -7.45
N PHE A 598 -1.10 5.39 -7.08
CA PHE A 598 0.14 5.46 -7.84
C PHE A 598 0.76 4.07 -8.04
N ASN A 599 1.43 3.88 -9.17
CA ASN A 599 2.13 2.64 -9.52
C ASN A 599 3.48 2.93 -10.17
N TYR A 600 4.43 2.03 -9.91
CA TYR A 600 5.54 1.76 -10.81
C TYR A 600 5.24 0.52 -11.64
N LEU A 601 5.49 0.59 -12.95
CA LEU A 601 5.71 -0.56 -13.81
C LEU A 601 7.22 -0.73 -14.00
N VAL A 602 7.74 -1.91 -13.69
CA VAL A 602 9.16 -2.21 -13.59
C VAL A 602 9.55 -3.24 -14.64
N GLU A 603 10.56 -2.93 -15.45
CA GLU A 603 11.21 -3.84 -16.40
C GLU A 603 12.69 -4.04 -16.00
N GLY A 604 13.22 -5.24 -16.23
CA GLY A 604 14.62 -5.59 -15.95
C GLY A 604 14.74 -7.00 -15.38
N GLU A 605 15.58 -7.83 -16.00
CA GLU A 605 15.71 -9.26 -15.66
C GLU A 605 16.05 -9.48 -14.18
N GLU A 606 16.96 -8.69 -13.63
CA GLU A 606 17.35 -8.81 -12.22
C GLU A 606 16.21 -8.44 -11.26
N ALA A 607 15.57 -7.29 -11.46
CA ALA A 607 14.48 -6.85 -10.59
C ALA A 607 13.25 -7.76 -10.68
N VAL A 608 12.89 -8.21 -11.89
CA VAL A 608 11.76 -9.12 -12.09
C VAL A 608 12.07 -10.51 -11.56
N GLY A 609 13.28 -11.02 -11.81
CA GLY A 609 13.74 -12.31 -11.29
C GLY A 609 13.77 -12.37 -9.76
N ASP A 610 14.19 -11.28 -9.11
CA ASP A 610 14.19 -11.17 -7.65
C ASP A 610 12.78 -11.17 -7.06
N LEU A 611 11.86 -10.39 -7.63
CA LEU A 611 10.44 -10.43 -7.25
C LEU A 611 9.87 -11.85 -7.39
N LEU A 612 10.14 -12.51 -8.51
CA LEU A 612 9.63 -13.86 -8.75
C LEU A 612 10.20 -14.86 -7.76
N LYS A 613 11.49 -14.78 -7.46
CA LYS A 613 12.18 -15.72 -6.58
C LYS A 613 11.85 -15.51 -5.11
N ASN A 614 11.89 -14.27 -4.63
CA ASN A 614 11.87 -13.97 -3.20
C ASN A 614 10.48 -13.58 -2.68
N TYR A 615 9.57 -13.15 -3.57
CA TYR A 615 8.20 -12.79 -3.20
C TYR A 615 7.16 -13.74 -3.80
N TRP A 616 7.06 -13.80 -5.14
CA TRP A 616 6.00 -14.58 -5.79
C TRP A 616 6.14 -16.09 -5.55
N GLY A 617 7.36 -16.62 -5.66
CA GLY A 617 7.64 -18.05 -5.51
C GLY A 617 7.14 -18.61 -4.18
N PRO A 618 7.57 -18.06 -3.02
CA PRO A 618 7.04 -18.44 -1.72
C PRO A 618 5.54 -18.23 -1.59
N LEU A 619 5.02 -17.07 -2.02
CA LEU A 619 3.59 -16.76 -1.99
C LEU A 619 2.75 -17.84 -2.70
N TRP A 620 3.13 -18.20 -3.93
CA TRP A 620 2.44 -19.20 -4.73
C TRP A 620 2.63 -20.61 -4.19
N LYS A 621 3.84 -20.97 -3.76
CA LYS A 621 4.15 -22.27 -3.17
C LYS A 621 3.19 -22.61 -2.02
N TYR A 622 2.92 -21.66 -1.13
CA TYR A 622 2.07 -21.90 0.03
C TYR A 622 0.58 -21.69 -0.28
N SER A 623 0.23 -20.80 -1.20
CA SER A 623 -1.18 -20.49 -1.52
C SER A 623 -1.81 -21.45 -2.53
N SER A 624 -1.07 -21.89 -3.56
CA SER A 624 -1.59 -22.72 -4.66
C SER A 624 -2.27 -24.04 -4.24
N PRO A 625 -1.85 -24.76 -3.17
CA PRO A 625 -2.56 -25.96 -2.71
C PRO A 625 -4.01 -25.68 -2.25
N HIS A 626 -4.30 -24.41 -1.92
CA HIS A 626 -5.61 -23.94 -1.48
C HIS A 626 -6.40 -23.26 -2.60
N CYS A 627 -5.97 -23.39 -3.85
CA CYS A 627 -6.65 -22.82 -5.01
C CYS A 627 -8.12 -23.24 -5.10
N ALA A 628 -8.99 -22.26 -5.37
CA ALA A 628 -10.43 -22.43 -5.51
C ALA A 628 -10.82 -23.21 -6.76
N ASN A 629 -9.94 -23.28 -7.77
CA ASN A 629 -10.22 -24.01 -9.00
C ASN A 629 -10.24 -25.54 -8.72
N PRO A 630 -11.37 -26.24 -8.99
CA PRO A 630 -11.45 -27.67 -8.76
C PRO A 630 -10.39 -28.51 -9.48
N VAL A 631 -9.87 -28.03 -10.62
CA VAL A 631 -8.83 -28.73 -11.39
C VAL A 631 -7.53 -28.86 -10.58
N CYS A 632 -7.19 -27.88 -9.74
CA CYS A 632 -6.01 -27.94 -8.88
C CYS A 632 -6.06 -29.10 -7.87
N LYS A 633 -7.26 -29.48 -7.42
CA LYS A 633 -7.43 -30.57 -6.45
C LYS A 633 -7.33 -31.96 -7.09
N LEU A 634 -7.40 -32.04 -8.41
CA LEU A 634 -7.39 -33.28 -9.18
C LEU A 634 -6.05 -33.54 -9.86
N SER A 635 -5.10 -32.61 -9.77
CA SER A 635 -3.83 -32.74 -10.45
C SER A 635 -2.69 -33.15 -9.54
N GLU A 636 -1.74 -33.88 -10.12
CA GLU A 636 -0.49 -34.29 -9.50
C GLU A 636 0.65 -33.26 -9.72
N ASP A 637 0.43 -32.23 -10.54
CA ASP A 637 1.45 -31.21 -10.86
C ASP A 637 1.44 -30.09 -9.79
N PRO A 638 2.55 -29.87 -9.05
CA PRO A 638 2.60 -28.90 -7.96
C PRO A 638 2.53 -27.42 -8.39
N ASP A 639 2.71 -27.13 -9.69
CA ASP A 639 2.91 -25.76 -10.20
C ASP A 639 1.74 -25.21 -11.06
N HIS A 640 0.54 -25.77 -10.95
CA HIS A 640 -0.67 -25.20 -11.58
C HIS A 640 -0.95 -23.76 -11.15
#